data_AF-A0AA95MHG9-F1
#
_entry.id   AF-A0AA95MHG9-F1
#
_cell.length_a   1.000
_cell.length_b   1.000
_cell.length_c   1.000
_cell.angle_alpha   90.00
_cell.angle_beta   90.00
_cell.angle_gamma   90.00
#
_symmetry.space_group_name_H-M   'P 1'
#
loop_
_entity.id
_entity.type
_entity.pdbx_description
1 polymer ?
#
loop_
_entity_poly.entity_id
_entity_poly.type
_entity_poly.pdbx_seq_one_letter_code
_entity_poly.pdbx_strand_id
1 'polypeptide(L)'
;MKKQTKLIIYAVLFIIFMTCPFWLWKIEPSKKLNVLIVDKTVPNPTYREHKGLVWILNNAKYFKNGEKPYSEKQDYKGFVPETEKKYTIDPLPKDLNQYDVFYLTDQYGVYKDDFYRENPSGKRSAKIYGGLKSSEVNQIEKTLIHSKGKTLIAEFNTFASPTSETAKAEIANLLNVEWSGWIGRYFSDLNSREVPEWVKDNYQKQNKKWTFNGEGFVFVSSNDYVVVIANKDVMDNGLLLQLTDKGKKHFTHEIKGKYQYWFDIIEPMDKNEVLASYKLPISSSAKEKLKGYGIPDHFPAVIYHQNAKYSSYYFSGDYADEAEVPEIYQTKGFDTWKRIFGAKDSFYWQAYVPMMKDILKNGLKQVKTQEEIEIVQHDGVKTNSKTGDSYIQIQKNGKWKDFLIKGVNMGIGKPGYFPGETAITKEEYFRWFKEIGAMNANAIRIYTLHPPQFYEAFYEYNQLAEKPLYLFHGTWVNEENLIDTQDAFAKVNVDDAKLEIKNMIDIIHGNANLAKRPGHASGEYQYDISKYVLGLIIGTEWDPAMVTNTNVLHAEAAQLKGDYFKTENASPFEVWLAGMMDYAAAYEANQYNWQHSMSFTNWVTTDLLNHPAEPLENEDIVSIDPNHIQAANSFQAGLFASYHIYPYYPDFLNYEQKYLDYEDASGKKNNYAGYLHELRSVHQMPVLVAEFGVPSSRGITHKNPYGMNQGFHSEKQQGEIDSRLYQSIVSEGYAGGLVFTWQDEWFKRTWNTMDFDNPDRRPYWNNQQTNEQHFGLLGFESGKRGTGIVVDGVSADWELAGVKKGYRSSNKQEPLREVRLTSDSGYLYFLIKYNRPVELANQGVYLLLDTIGNQGQTMIALNDKTKVQTDYGIDFFIKLTGPKDSRIMVDSYYDSFYYQYAKLLNMIREEPYASQKDNGVFHPIRLALNKELTIPSTKTTIEFQDEETGVLRFGNANPASEKFDSLTDISISTDKKVIEGRIPWQLLNFKDPSLKEVMGDLWKNGLSASAETNGIRVAVVATEDGKVQQTLPKSANGMLQQKDAYLYNWKSWDNPIFHERLKDSYQMMAEIYGTTDLMERK
;
A
#
# COMPACT_ATOMS: atom_id res chain seq x y z
N MET A 1 9.16 -38.65 77.08
CA MET A 1 9.37 -37.25 76.65
C MET A 1 9.86 -37.05 75.19
N LYS A 2 10.49 -38.01 74.48
CA LYS A 2 11.06 -37.77 73.13
C LYS A 2 10.10 -37.79 71.92
N LYS A 3 8.86 -38.30 72.03
CA LYS A 3 7.90 -38.40 70.90
C LYS A 3 7.05 -37.13 70.69
N GLN A 4 6.57 -36.50 71.77
CA GLN A 4 5.77 -35.27 71.69
C GLN A 4 6.60 -34.08 71.19
N THR A 5 7.86 -33.96 71.62
CA THR A 5 8.77 -32.93 71.12
C THR A 5 9.03 -33.09 69.62
N LYS A 6 9.18 -34.32 69.11
CA LYS A 6 9.33 -34.58 67.67
C LYS A 6 8.06 -34.21 66.89
N LEU A 7 6.87 -34.52 67.41
CA LEU A 7 5.60 -34.14 66.77
C LEU A 7 5.43 -32.61 66.68
N ILE A 8 5.77 -31.89 67.76
CA ILE A 8 5.75 -30.43 67.78
C ILE A 8 6.76 -29.86 66.78
N ILE A 9 7.98 -30.42 66.73
CA ILE A 9 9.00 -30.01 65.75
C ILE A 9 8.50 -30.26 64.32
N TYR A 10 7.89 -31.41 64.02
CA TYR A 10 7.34 -31.69 62.70
C TYR A 10 6.14 -30.78 62.37
N ALA A 11 5.28 -30.48 63.33
CA ALA A 11 4.18 -29.53 63.14
C ALA A 11 4.68 -28.11 62.86
N VAL A 12 5.71 -27.66 63.59
CA VAL A 12 6.35 -26.34 63.37
C VAL A 12 7.06 -26.31 62.02
N LEU A 13 7.84 -27.34 61.66
CA LEU A 13 8.48 -27.44 60.35
C LEU A 13 7.47 -27.49 59.21
N PHE A 14 6.33 -28.17 59.40
CA PHE A 14 5.23 -28.21 58.44
C PHE A 14 4.57 -26.83 58.28
N ILE A 15 4.31 -26.11 59.37
CA ILE A 15 3.77 -24.73 59.32
C ILE A 15 4.77 -23.78 58.67
N ILE A 16 6.06 -23.88 58.99
CA ILE A 16 7.12 -23.10 58.34
C ILE A 16 7.15 -23.41 56.85
N PHE A 17 7.11 -24.69 56.46
CA PHE A 17 7.07 -25.10 55.06
C PHE A 17 5.84 -24.55 54.32
N MET A 18 4.65 -24.65 54.93
CA MET A 18 3.38 -24.15 54.37
C MET A 18 3.33 -22.62 54.24
N THR A 19 3.92 -21.89 55.19
CA THR A 19 3.93 -20.41 55.19
C THR A 19 5.17 -19.80 54.52
N CYS A 20 6.20 -20.61 54.23
CA CYS A 20 7.45 -20.19 53.61
C CYS A 20 7.22 -19.40 52.30
N PRO A 21 6.35 -19.82 51.37
CA PRO A 21 6.04 -19.02 50.17
C PRO A 21 5.57 -17.59 50.45
N PHE A 22 4.79 -17.38 51.52
CA PHE A 22 4.31 -16.06 51.93
C PHE A 22 5.44 -15.22 52.53
N TRP A 23 6.24 -15.81 53.42
CA TRP A 23 7.40 -15.11 54.01
C TRP A 23 8.46 -14.75 52.97
N LEU A 24 8.75 -15.66 52.03
CA LEU A 24 9.67 -15.43 50.91
C LEU A 24 9.18 -14.29 50.02
N TRP A 25 7.88 -14.21 49.76
CA TRP A 25 7.31 -13.07 49.05
C TRP A 25 7.44 -11.80 49.89
N LYS A 26 7.17 -11.84 51.20
CA LYS A 26 7.20 -10.66 52.08
C LYS A 26 8.59 -10.01 52.14
N ILE A 27 9.65 -10.81 52.21
CA ILE A 27 11.05 -10.33 52.28
C ILE A 27 11.62 -9.87 50.93
N GLU A 28 11.02 -10.28 49.80
CA GLU A 28 11.46 -9.83 48.46
C GLU A 28 11.25 -8.30 48.34
N PRO A 29 12.23 -7.53 47.86
CA PRO A 29 12.05 -6.09 47.72
C PRO A 29 10.97 -5.75 46.69
N SER A 30 10.20 -4.67 46.94
CA SER A 30 9.30 -4.11 45.93
C SER A 30 10.11 -3.44 44.81
N LYS A 31 9.56 -3.47 43.61
CA LYS A 31 10.12 -2.85 42.41
C LYS A 31 9.23 -1.67 42.03
N LYS A 32 9.82 -0.52 41.75
CA LYS A 32 9.09 0.63 41.23
C LYS A 32 8.73 0.39 39.77
N LEU A 33 7.45 0.45 39.45
CA LEU A 33 6.95 0.48 38.08
C LEU A 33 5.61 1.20 38.06
N ASN A 34 5.51 2.26 37.27
CA ASN A 34 4.28 3.03 37.10
C ASN A 34 3.58 2.61 35.80
N VAL A 35 2.46 1.89 35.92
CA VAL A 35 1.67 1.38 34.81
C VAL A 35 0.39 2.21 34.70
N LEU A 36 0.12 2.76 33.52
CA LEU A 36 -1.17 3.33 33.19
C LEU A 36 -2.05 2.22 32.60
N ILE A 37 -3.00 1.73 33.38
CA ILE A 37 -4.00 0.75 32.94
C ILE A 37 -5.19 1.52 32.35
N VAL A 38 -5.52 1.26 31.09
CA VAL A 38 -6.68 1.84 30.40
C VAL A 38 -7.65 0.71 30.07
N ASP A 39 -8.83 0.76 30.65
CA ASP A 39 -9.90 -0.23 30.48
C ASP A 39 -11.24 0.50 30.32
N LYS A 40 -11.89 0.32 29.17
CA LYS A 40 -13.17 0.97 28.87
C LYS A 40 -14.37 0.05 29.06
N THR A 41 -14.16 -1.24 29.34
CA THR A 41 -15.19 -2.28 29.42
C THR A 41 -15.32 -2.81 30.84
N VAL A 42 -15.79 -1.96 31.75
CA VAL A 42 -16.05 -2.33 33.16
C VAL A 42 -17.54 -2.20 33.50
N PRO A 43 -18.43 -3.04 32.94
CA PRO A 43 -19.87 -2.90 33.14
C PRO A 43 -20.32 -3.22 34.57
N ASN A 44 -19.50 -3.90 35.36
CA ASN A 44 -19.80 -4.32 36.72
C ASN A 44 -18.52 -4.37 37.58
N PRO A 45 -18.61 -4.38 38.93
CA PRO A 45 -17.45 -4.31 39.81
C PRO A 45 -16.67 -5.64 39.95
N THR A 46 -16.64 -6.48 38.90
CA THR A 46 -15.77 -7.67 38.85
C THR A 46 -14.35 -7.34 38.38
N TYR A 47 -14.19 -6.25 37.61
CA TYR A 47 -12.92 -5.76 37.05
C TYR A 47 -12.18 -6.82 36.22
N ARG A 48 -12.95 -7.72 35.58
CA ARG A 48 -12.46 -8.96 34.97
C ARG A 48 -11.32 -8.73 33.97
N GLU A 49 -11.43 -7.71 33.12
CA GLU A 49 -10.52 -7.48 31.98
C GLU A 49 -9.10 -6.99 32.37
N HIS A 50 -8.90 -6.52 33.61
CA HIS A 50 -7.58 -6.07 34.08
C HIS A 50 -7.17 -6.62 35.45
N LYS A 51 -8.07 -7.30 36.17
CA LYS A 51 -7.77 -7.91 37.48
C LYS A 51 -6.62 -8.91 37.38
N GLY A 52 -6.53 -9.67 36.29
CA GLY A 52 -5.42 -10.58 36.03
C GLY A 52 -4.06 -9.86 36.02
N LEU A 53 -3.94 -8.76 35.26
CA LEU A 53 -2.72 -7.94 35.24
C LEU A 53 -2.37 -7.40 36.64
N VAL A 54 -3.34 -6.84 37.36
CA VAL A 54 -3.13 -6.31 38.72
C VAL A 54 -2.60 -7.39 39.66
N TRP A 55 -3.13 -8.61 39.56
CA TRP A 55 -2.62 -9.75 40.32
C TRP A 55 -1.16 -10.06 39.97
N ILE A 56 -0.79 -10.07 38.69
CA ILE A 56 0.59 -10.34 38.24
C ILE A 56 1.55 -9.26 38.75
N LEU A 57 1.20 -7.98 38.62
CA LEU A 57 2.00 -6.85 39.12
C LEU A 57 2.27 -6.99 40.61
N ASN A 58 1.23 -7.24 41.39
CA ASN A 58 1.31 -7.37 42.83
C ASN A 58 2.06 -8.65 43.26
N ASN A 59 1.82 -9.78 42.59
CA ASN A 59 2.52 -11.05 42.85
C ASN A 59 4.03 -10.92 42.59
N ALA A 60 4.43 -10.20 41.53
CA ALA A 60 5.83 -9.93 41.20
C ALA A 60 6.43 -8.70 41.93
N LYS A 61 5.66 -8.10 42.85
CA LYS A 61 5.98 -6.92 43.68
C LYS A 61 6.34 -5.65 42.90
N TYR A 62 5.74 -5.44 41.73
CA TYR A 62 5.78 -4.18 41.00
C TYR A 62 4.73 -3.23 41.57
N PHE A 63 5.19 -2.19 42.28
CA PHE A 63 4.36 -1.26 43.03
C PHE A 63 4.39 0.13 42.42
N LYS A 64 3.25 0.83 42.49
CA LYS A 64 3.12 2.23 42.09
C LYS A 64 4.05 3.08 42.97
N ASN A 65 4.92 3.85 42.32
CA ASN A 65 6.01 4.61 42.93
C ASN A 65 6.97 3.77 43.81
N GLY A 66 6.94 2.43 43.73
CA GLY A 66 7.74 1.52 44.55
C GLY A 66 7.18 1.25 45.96
N GLU A 67 6.06 1.89 46.33
CA GLU A 67 5.56 1.90 47.70
C GLU A 67 4.23 1.17 47.87
N LYS A 68 3.30 1.33 46.92
CA LYS A 68 1.92 0.85 47.06
C LYS A 68 1.58 -0.24 46.03
N PRO A 69 0.95 -1.35 46.45
CA PRO A 69 0.40 -2.32 45.50
C PRO A 69 -0.70 -1.67 44.64
N TYR A 70 -0.89 -2.20 43.44
CA TYR A 70 -1.96 -1.78 42.53
C TYR A 70 -3.33 -2.26 43.03
N SER A 71 -4.36 -1.46 42.79
CA SER A 71 -5.77 -1.80 43.03
C SER A 71 -6.55 -1.82 41.73
N GLU A 72 -7.19 -2.94 41.43
CA GLU A 72 -8.14 -3.12 40.33
C GLU A 72 -9.33 -2.15 40.41
N LYS A 73 -9.66 -1.64 41.60
CA LYS A 73 -10.74 -0.67 41.75
C LYS A 73 -10.33 0.77 41.47
N GLN A 74 -9.06 1.13 41.72
CA GLN A 74 -8.62 2.54 41.76
C GLN A 74 -7.55 2.91 40.74
N ASP A 75 -6.78 1.94 40.25
CA ASP A 75 -5.58 2.20 39.45
C ASP A 75 -5.79 1.88 37.96
N TYR A 76 -6.95 2.25 37.40
CA TYR A 76 -7.23 2.22 35.96
C TYR A 76 -7.97 3.48 35.50
N LYS A 77 -8.00 3.71 34.18
CA LYS A 77 -8.71 4.82 33.51
C LYS A 77 -9.72 4.30 32.51
N GLY A 78 -10.89 4.93 32.44
CA GLY A 78 -11.99 4.55 31.56
C GLY A 78 -13.35 4.57 32.26
N PHE A 79 -14.13 3.50 32.11
CA PHE A 79 -15.48 3.42 32.67
C PHE A 79 -15.45 2.95 34.12
N VAL A 80 -16.01 3.73 35.05
CA VAL A 80 -16.01 3.38 36.48
C VAL A 80 -17.43 3.10 36.97
N PRO A 81 -17.79 1.83 37.27
CA PRO A 81 -19.11 1.51 37.80
C PRO A 81 -19.23 1.91 39.28
N GLU A 82 -20.31 2.60 39.62
CA GLU A 82 -20.68 3.01 40.98
C GLU A 82 -21.89 2.21 41.50
N THR A 83 -22.29 2.45 42.76
CA THR A 83 -23.49 1.85 43.36
C THR A 83 -24.76 2.28 42.63
N GLU A 84 -25.77 1.40 42.59
CA GLU A 84 -27.11 1.69 42.02
C GLU A 84 -27.15 1.99 40.51
N LYS A 85 -26.27 1.36 39.70
CA LYS A 85 -26.21 1.59 38.24
C LYS A 85 -25.90 3.04 37.86
N LYS A 86 -25.07 3.71 38.68
CA LYS A 86 -24.42 4.98 38.35
C LYS A 86 -23.01 4.69 37.84
N TYR A 87 -22.46 5.59 37.05
CA TYR A 87 -21.09 5.47 36.55
C TYR A 87 -20.45 6.84 36.41
N THR A 88 -19.12 6.84 36.46
CA THR A 88 -18.28 7.98 36.09
C THR A 88 -17.30 7.54 35.01
N ILE A 89 -16.75 8.51 34.28
CA ILE A 89 -15.67 8.28 33.31
C ILE A 89 -14.42 8.95 33.86
N ASP A 90 -13.37 8.17 34.11
CA ASP A 90 -12.06 8.67 34.52
C ASP A 90 -11.17 8.80 33.28
N PRO A 91 -10.92 10.01 32.76
CA PRO A 91 -10.19 10.21 31.52
C PRO A 91 -8.68 9.94 31.71
N LEU A 92 -7.96 9.82 30.59
CA LEU A 92 -6.50 9.77 30.63
C LEU A 92 -5.94 11.04 31.33
N PRO A 93 -4.90 10.90 32.19
CA PRO A 93 -4.23 12.06 32.79
C PRO A 93 -3.63 12.95 31.71
N LYS A 94 -3.59 14.28 31.93
CA LYS A 94 -3.00 15.23 30.98
C LYS A 94 -1.48 15.03 30.78
N ASP A 95 -0.79 14.62 31.83
CA ASP A 95 0.64 14.30 31.80
C ASP A 95 0.84 12.79 31.96
N LEU A 96 1.48 12.19 30.95
CA LEU A 96 1.77 10.76 30.88
C LEU A 96 3.25 10.44 31.20
N ASN A 97 4.08 11.45 31.48
CA ASN A 97 5.53 11.27 31.66
C ASN A 97 5.89 10.39 32.86
N GLN A 98 5.08 10.40 33.91
CA GLN A 98 5.30 9.60 35.12
C GLN A 98 5.12 8.08 34.92
N TYR A 99 4.49 7.65 33.83
CA TYR A 99 4.20 6.24 33.57
C TYR A 99 5.32 5.58 32.75
N ASP A 100 5.75 4.42 33.20
CA ASP A 100 6.75 3.59 32.56
C ASP A 100 6.15 2.69 31.46
N VAL A 101 4.90 2.28 31.67
CA VAL A 101 4.16 1.34 30.80
C VAL A 101 2.75 1.86 30.57
N PHE A 102 2.30 1.84 29.33
CA PHE A 102 0.92 2.02 28.94
C PHE A 102 0.32 0.64 28.66
N TYR A 103 -0.76 0.28 29.35
CA TYR A 103 -1.43 -1.00 29.17
C TYR A 103 -2.88 -0.77 28.76
N LEU A 104 -3.20 -1.10 27.51
CA LEU A 104 -4.54 -0.98 26.93
C LEU A 104 -5.20 -2.36 26.95
N THR A 105 -6.24 -2.51 27.75
CA THR A 105 -7.10 -3.71 27.77
C THR A 105 -8.54 -3.32 27.49
N ASP A 106 -9.26 -4.21 26.84
CA ASP A 106 -10.64 -4.07 26.37
C ASP A 106 -11.14 -2.63 26.12
N GLN A 107 -11.07 -2.20 24.85
CA GLN A 107 -11.55 -0.88 24.43
C GLN A 107 -12.98 -0.89 23.90
N TYR A 108 -13.72 -2.01 23.94
CA TYR A 108 -15.06 -2.12 23.35
C TYR A 108 -16.07 -1.18 23.99
N GLY A 109 -16.11 -1.17 25.31
CA GLY A 109 -16.96 -0.30 26.08
C GLY A 109 -18.21 -0.96 26.66
N VAL A 110 -19.01 -0.11 27.30
CA VAL A 110 -20.21 -0.50 28.02
C VAL A 110 -21.46 -0.06 27.25
N TYR A 111 -22.44 -0.94 27.15
CA TYR A 111 -23.70 -0.71 26.43
C TYR A 111 -24.90 -0.68 27.39
N LYS A 112 -26.00 -0.03 26.98
CA LYS A 112 -27.17 0.23 27.84
C LYS A 112 -27.76 -1.02 28.48
N ASP A 113 -27.98 -2.07 27.71
CA ASP A 113 -28.59 -3.30 28.25
C ASP A 113 -27.61 -4.12 29.08
N ASP A 114 -26.29 -3.96 28.89
CA ASP A 114 -25.26 -4.65 29.69
C ASP A 114 -25.06 -4.00 31.07
N PHE A 115 -25.36 -2.70 31.17
CA PHE A 115 -25.22 -1.92 32.41
C PHE A 115 -26.53 -1.75 33.18
N TYR A 116 -27.64 -1.47 32.48
CA TYR A 116 -28.93 -1.20 33.12
C TYR A 116 -29.84 -2.43 33.22
N ARG A 117 -29.55 -3.53 32.53
CA ARG A 117 -30.33 -4.77 32.55
C ARG A 117 -29.40 -6.00 32.64
N GLU A 118 -29.98 -7.18 32.79
CA GLU A 118 -29.25 -8.42 32.47
C GLU A 118 -29.47 -8.68 30.98
N ASN A 119 -28.41 -8.66 30.16
CA ASN A 119 -28.46 -8.98 28.73
C ASN A 119 -27.83 -10.36 28.42
N PRO A 120 -28.36 -11.47 28.97
CA PRO A 120 -27.81 -12.80 28.73
C PRO A 120 -27.95 -13.25 27.26
N SER A 121 -28.78 -12.56 26.47
CA SER A 121 -28.96 -12.80 25.03
C SER A 121 -27.86 -12.21 24.14
N GLY A 122 -27.08 -11.23 24.64
CA GLY A 122 -26.09 -10.51 23.85
C GLY A 122 -26.70 -9.67 22.71
N LYS A 123 -27.93 -9.16 22.86
CA LYS A 123 -28.54 -8.28 21.84
C LYS A 123 -27.80 -6.93 21.83
N ARG A 124 -27.52 -6.40 20.63
CA ARG A 124 -26.89 -5.08 20.49
C ARG A 124 -27.82 -4.01 21.08
N SER A 125 -27.32 -3.24 22.04
CA SER A 125 -28.01 -2.07 22.62
C SER A 125 -27.24 -0.78 22.29
N ALA A 126 -27.71 0.39 22.74
CA ALA A 126 -26.98 1.64 22.47
C ALA A 126 -25.71 1.73 23.33
N LYS A 127 -24.58 2.12 22.72
CA LYS A 127 -23.29 2.32 23.40
C LYS A 127 -23.40 3.46 24.43
N ILE A 128 -22.87 3.27 25.64
CA ILE A 128 -22.74 4.31 26.67
C ILE A 128 -21.38 5.00 26.53
N TYR A 129 -20.29 4.21 26.56
CA TYR A 129 -18.91 4.66 26.49
C TYR A 129 -18.06 3.54 25.91
N GLY A 130 -16.98 3.84 25.18
CA GLY A 130 -16.14 2.83 24.53
C GLY A 130 -15.52 3.31 23.22
N GLY A 131 -14.52 2.57 22.76
CA GLY A 131 -13.67 2.86 21.62
C GLY A 131 -12.49 3.74 22.00
N LEU A 132 -11.32 3.42 21.48
CA LEU A 132 -10.16 4.29 21.57
C LEU A 132 -10.40 5.55 20.74
N LYS A 133 -10.02 6.72 21.27
CA LYS A 133 -10.15 8.01 20.58
C LYS A 133 -8.80 8.46 20.06
N SER A 134 -8.78 9.09 18.89
CA SER A 134 -7.53 9.58 18.29
C SER A 134 -6.77 10.55 19.21
N SER A 135 -7.48 11.41 19.95
CA SER A 135 -6.85 12.28 20.96
C SER A 135 -6.09 11.53 22.06
N GLU A 136 -6.53 10.33 22.42
CA GLU A 136 -5.88 9.49 23.44
C GLU A 136 -4.65 8.80 22.86
N VAL A 137 -4.74 8.29 21.62
CA VAL A 137 -3.60 7.67 20.92
C VAL A 137 -2.50 8.70 20.69
N ASN A 138 -2.85 9.88 20.20
CA ASN A 138 -1.90 10.98 19.96
C ASN A 138 -1.20 11.44 21.25
N GLN A 139 -1.88 11.38 22.39
CA GLN A 139 -1.25 11.68 23.67
C GLN A 139 -0.23 10.62 24.08
N ILE A 140 -0.54 9.33 23.85
CA ILE A 140 0.37 8.20 24.09
C ILE A 140 1.56 8.29 23.14
N GLU A 141 1.32 8.45 21.84
CA GLU A 141 2.34 8.59 20.80
C GLU A 141 3.34 9.70 21.12
N LYS A 142 2.86 10.93 21.36
CA LYS A 142 3.74 12.05 21.73
C LYS A 142 4.60 11.72 22.94
N THR A 143 4.01 11.05 23.94
CA THR A 143 4.77 10.64 25.13
C THR A 143 5.83 9.60 24.81
N LEU A 144 5.53 8.62 23.96
CA LEU A 144 6.45 7.57 23.53
C LEU A 144 7.62 8.12 22.70
N ILE A 145 7.35 9.07 21.80
CA ILE A 145 8.38 9.70 20.94
C ILE A 145 9.33 10.58 21.76
N HIS A 146 8.79 11.37 22.69
CA HIS A 146 9.57 12.37 23.43
C HIS A 146 10.23 11.83 24.73
N SER A 147 9.81 10.66 25.21
CA SER A 147 10.39 10.04 26.42
C SER A 147 11.00 8.68 26.10
N LYS A 148 12.33 8.59 26.15
CA LYS A 148 13.05 7.35 25.87
C LYS A 148 12.78 6.28 26.95
N GLY A 149 12.57 5.04 26.51
CA GLY A 149 12.48 3.87 27.38
C GLY A 149 11.13 3.70 28.06
N LYS A 150 10.03 3.86 27.32
CA LYS A 150 8.67 3.48 27.74
C LYS A 150 8.20 2.23 26.99
N THR A 151 7.20 1.53 27.54
CA THR A 151 6.58 0.38 26.89
C THR A 151 5.08 0.59 26.65
N LEU A 152 4.58 0.28 25.46
CA LEU A 152 3.15 0.14 25.18
C LEU A 152 2.75 -1.34 25.12
N ILE A 153 1.69 -1.73 25.80
CA ILE A 153 1.13 -3.09 25.76
C ILE A 153 -0.34 -2.95 25.43
N ALA A 154 -0.83 -3.67 24.42
CA ALA A 154 -2.24 -3.69 24.05
C ALA A 154 -2.70 -5.13 23.82
N GLU A 155 -3.97 -5.40 24.13
CA GLU A 155 -4.60 -6.71 23.92
C GLU A 155 -5.74 -6.63 22.90
N PHE A 156 -6.39 -7.78 22.66
CA PHE A 156 -7.61 -7.89 21.85
C PHE A 156 -8.62 -6.79 22.20
N ASN A 157 -9.43 -6.43 21.19
CA ASN A 157 -10.47 -5.41 21.32
C ASN A 157 -9.95 -3.96 21.34
N THR A 158 -8.76 -3.74 20.77
CA THR A 158 -8.19 -2.41 20.53
C THR A 158 -8.65 -1.81 19.19
N PHE A 159 -8.77 -2.65 18.14
CA PHE A 159 -9.02 -2.21 16.76
C PHE A 159 -10.48 -2.21 16.34
N ALA A 160 -11.24 -3.22 16.77
CA ALA A 160 -12.61 -3.43 16.32
C ALA A 160 -13.55 -2.31 16.76
N SER A 161 -14.74 -2.27 16.15
CA SER A 161 -15.79 -1.33 16.57
C SER A 161 -16.03 -1.48 18.09
N PRO A 162 -15.99 -0.37 18.85
CA PRO A 162 -16.36 0.96 18.38
C PRO A 162 -15.22 1.98 18.38
N THR A 163 -13.97 1.55 18.24
CA THR A 163 -12.81 2.40 17.91
C THR A 163 -13.00 3.02 16.52
N SER A 164 -12.65 4.29 16.32
CA SER A 164 -12.77 4.94 15.01
C SER A 164 -11.67 4.48 14.06
N GLU A 165 -11.90 4.53 12.74
CA GLU A 165 -10.89 4.15 11.73
C GLU A 165 -9.58 4.94 11.89
N THR A 166 -9.65 6.24 12.20
CA THR A 166 -8.46 7.07 12.48
C THR A 166 -7.68 6.57 13.70
N ALA A 167 -8.36 6.36 14.83
CA ALA A 167 -7.70 5.87 16.06
C ALA A 167 -7.13 4.45 15.86
N LYS A 168 -7.81 3.63 15.05
CA LYS A 168 -7.36 2.30 14.65
C LYS A 168 -6.04 2.39 13.86
N ALA A 169 -5.94 3.29 12.89
CA ALA A 169 -4.73 3.49 12.09
C ALA A 169 -3.56 4.01 12.96
N GLU A 170 -3.80 5.00 13.82
CA GLU A 170 -2.79 5.54 14.74
C GLU A 170 -2.25 4.46 15.70
N ILE A 171 -3.14 3.68 16.36
CA ILE A 171 -2.70 2.66 17.32
C ILE A 171 -2.05 1.45 16.63
N ALA A 172 -2.54 1.07 15.45
CA ALA A 172 -1.90 0.07 14.59
C ALA A 172 -0.47 0.47 14.25
N ASN A 173 -0.25 1.76 13.94
CA ASN A 173 1.08 2.30 13.67
C ASN A 173 2.04 2.19 14.86
N LEU A 174 1.56 2.44 16.08
CA LEU A 174 2.36 2.33 17.30
C LEU A 174 2.70 0.88 17.69
N LEU A 175 1.80 -0.05 17.37
CA LEU A 175 1.95 -1.48 17.65
C LEU A 175 2.68 -2.23 16.54
N ASN A 176 2.85 -1.60 15.37
CA ASN A 176 3.45 -2.18 14.17
C ASN A 176 2.70 -3.41 13.63
N VAL A 177 1.37 -3.34 13.62
CA VAL A 177 0.46 -4.42 13.18
C VAL A 177 -0.65 -3.89 12.29
N GLU A 178 -1.23 -4.75 11.47
CA GLU A 178 -2.49 -4.49 10.76
C GLU A 178 -3.57 -5.49 11.17
N TRP A 179 -4.81 -5.02 11.24
CA TRP A 179 -5.96 -5.90 11.49
C TRP A 179 -6.60 -6.33 10.17
N SER A 180 -6.79 -7.64 9.99
CA SER A 180 -7.37 -8.21 8.76
C SER A 180 -8.87 -7.88 8.57
N GLY A 181 -9.52 -7.33 9.59
CA GLY A 181 -10.97 -7.14 9.62
C GLY A 181 -11.74 -8.36 10.15
N TRP A 182 -11.06 -9.44 10.55
CA TRP A 182 -11.68 -10.62 11.12
C TRP A 182 -11.40 -10.77 12.60
N ILE A 183 -12.44 -11.16 13.33
CA ILE A 183 -12.34 -11.74 14.67
C ILE A 183 -12.83 -13.18 14.64
N GLY A 184 -12.35 -13.99 15.58
CA GLY A 184 -12.82 -15.36 15.73
C GLY A 184 -12.97 -15.78 17.18
N ARG A 185 -13.71 -16.86 17.41
CA ARG A 185 -13.82 -17.52 18.72
C ARG A 185 -14.11 -19.01 18.55
N TYR A 186 -13.56 -19.80 19.46
CA TYR A 186 -13.92 -21.20 19.64
C TYR A 186 -15.10 -21.34 20.61
N PHE A 187 -16.03 -22.23 20.30
CA PHE A 187 -17.15 -22.60 21.15
C PHE A 187 -17.13 -24.11 21.38
N SER A 188 -17.28 -24.52 22.64
CA SER A 188 -17.42 -25.92 23.02
C SER A 188 -18.76 -26.52 22.55
N ASP A 189 -19.79 -25.69 22.43
CA ASP A 189 -21.05 -26.04 21.78
C ASP A 189 -21.64 -24.83 21.03
N LEU A 190 -21.76 -24.94 19.71
CA LEU A 190 -22.34 -23.94 18.81
C LEU A 190 -23.86 -23.75 19.00
N ASN A 191 -24.54 -24.64 19.73
CA ASN A 191 -25.94 -24.47 20.11
C ASN A 191 -26.12 -23.78 21.48
N SER A 192 -25.02 -23.54 22.20
CA SER A 192 -25.08 -22.91 23.52
C SER A 192 -25.58 -21.46 23.46
N ARG A 193 -25.90 -20.92 24.65
CA ARG A 193 -26.19 -19.48 24.84
C ARG A 193 -24.93 -18.62 24.78
N GLU A 194 -23.73 -19.21 24.81
CA GLU A 194 -22.48 -18.46 24.69
C GLU A 194 -22.28 -17.91 23.28
N VAL A 195 -22.83 -18.58 22.25
CA VAL A 195 -22.87 -18.04 20.90
C VAL A 195 -23.86 -16.86 20.88
N PRO A 196 -23.40 -15.62 20.67
CA PRO A 196 -24.27 -14.45 20.74
C PRO A 196 -25.41 -14.51 19.72
N GLU A 197 -26.60 -14.01 20.07
CA GLU A 197 -27.74 -13.99 19.14
C GLU A 197 -27.43 -13.24 17.84
N TRP A 198 -26.67 -12.14 17.93
CA TRP A 198 -26.29 -11.37 16.75
C TRP A 198 -25.46 -12.18 15.74
N VAL A 199 -24.66 -13.16 16.19
CA VAL A 199 -23.91 -14.06 15.30
C VAL A 199 -24.88 -14.94 14.53
N LYS A 200 -25.87 -15.52 15.23
CA LYS A 200 -26.89 -16.40 14.64
C LYS A 200 -27.74 -15.62 13.63
N ASP A 201 -28.16 -14.40 13.99
CA ASP A 201 -28.93 -13.50 13.13
C ASP A 201 -28.13 -13.13 11.87
N ASN A 202 -26.86 -12.78 12.03
CA ASN A 202 -25.98 -12.42 10.91
C ASN A 202 -25.71 -13.60 9.97
N TYR A 203 -25.56 -14.82 10.51
CA TYR A 203 -25.47 -16.04 9.69
C TYR A 203 -26.78 -16.31 8.92
N GLN A 204 -27.93 -16.09 9.55
CA GLN A 204 -29.23 -16.29 8.91
C GLN A 204 -29.54 -15.27 7.80
N LYS A 205 -29.07 -14.02 7.95
CA LYS A 205 -29.14 -13.00 6.88
C LYS A 205 -28.41 -13.41 5.60
N GLN A 206 -27.47 -14.35 5.67
CA GLN A 206 -26.78 -14.91 4.50
C GLN A 206 -27.60 -16.00 3.77
N ASN A 207 -28.93 -16.05 3.97
CA ASN A 207 -29.83 -17.09 3.44
C ASN A 207 -29.46 -18.52 3.88
N LYS A 208 -28.86 -18.66 5.07
CA LYS A 208 -28.49 -19.94 5.68
C LYS A 208 -29.36 -20.18 6.92
N LYS A 209 -29.44 -21.44 7.38
CA LYS A 209 -30.08 -21.77 8.66
C LYS A 209 -29.01 -22.15 9.67
N TRP A 210 -29.10 -21.62 10.89
CA TRP A 210 -28.24 -22.05 11.99
C TRP A 210 -28.68 -23.43 12.45
N THR A 211 -27.94 -24.46 12.06
CA THR A 211 -28.24 -25.87 12.40
C THR A 211 -27.03 -26.57 13.03
N PHE A 212 -26.09 -25.79 13.56
CA PHE A 212 -24.85 -26.32 14.14
C PHE A 212 -25.06 -26.74 15.60
N ASN A 213 -24.39 -27.82 15.99
CA ASN A 213 -24.30 -28.35 17.34
C ASN A 213 -22.86 -28.81 17.59
N GLY A 214 -22.46 -28.99 18.86
CA GLY A 214 -21.12 -29.44 19.19
C GLY A 214 -20.06 -28.35 18.95
N GLU A 215 -18.78 -28.72 19.03
CA GLU A 215 -17.68 -27.77 19.03
C GLU A 215 -17.45 -27.11 17.64
N GLY A 216 -16.92 -25.90 17.66
CA GLY A 216 -16.66 -25.16 16.43
C GLY A 216 -15.97 -23.83 16.58
N PHE A 217 -15.43 -23.34 15.46
CA PHE A 217 -14.94 -21.98 15.32
C PHE A 217 -15.96 -21.14 14.57
N VAL A 218 -16.20 -19.93 15.08
CA VAL A 218 -16.97 -18.89 14.42
C VAL A 218 -16.02 -17.74 14.11
N PHE A 219 -16.01 -17.31 12.85
CA PHE A 219 -15.31 -16.13 12.39
C PHE A 219 -16.34 -15.08 11.97
N VAL A 220 -16.08 -13.84 12.36
CA VAL A 220 -16.94 -12.69 12.06
C VAL A 220 -16.07 -11.60 11.45
N SER A 221 -16.45 -11.14 10.27
CA SER A 221 -15.78 -10.01 9.62
C SER A 221 -16.35 -8.68 10.10
N SER A 222 -15.62 -7.61 9.85
CA SER A 222 -16.01 -6.23 10.11
C SER A 222 -17.33 -5.80 9.45
N ASN A 223 -17.76 -6.51 8.40
CA ASN A 223 -19.05 -6.30 7.73
C ASN A 223 -20.15 -7.29 8.18
N ASP A 224 -20.00 -7.92 9.34
CA ASP A 224 -20.97 -8.85 9.94
C ASP A 224 -21.16 -10.17 9.17
N TYR A 225 -20.27 -10.54 8.23
CA TYR A 225 -20.30 -11.87 7.60
C TYR A 225 -19.75 -12.93 8.56
N VAL A 226 -20.38 -14.11 8.55
CA VAL A 226 -20.12 -15.19 9.51
C VAL A 226 -19.71 -16.46 8.78
N VAL A 227 -18.52 -16.97 9.11
CA VAL A 227 -18.01 -18.26 8.65
C VAL A 227 -17.94 -19.21 9.84
N VAL A 228 -18.49 -20.42 9.67
CA VAL A 228 -18.51 -21.46 10.72
C VAL A 228 -17.75 -22.70 10.25
N ILE A 229 -16.86 -23.20 11.12
CA ILE A 229 -16.22 -24.51 11.04
C ILE A 229 -16.73 -25.33 12.22
N ALA A 230 -17.33 -26.50 11.98
CA ALA A 230 -18.05 -27.25 13.02
C ALA A 230 -17.68 -28.74 13.04
N ASN A 231 -17.73 -29.34 14.23
CA ASN A 231 -17.63 -30.78 14.49
C ASN A 231 -16.43 -31.44 13.78
N LYS A 232 -16.68 -32.27 12.76
CA LYS A 232 -15.71 -33.12 12.05
C LYS A 232 -14.50 -32.38 11.46
N ASP A 233 -14.63 -31.07 11.27
CA ASP A 233 -13.61 -30.21 10.71
C ASP A 233 -12.73 -29.55 11.79
N VAL A 234 -13.10 -29.69 13.06
CA VAL A 234 -12.33 -29.30 14.24
C VAL A 234 -11.51 -30.50 14.70
N MET A 235 -10.20 -30.29 14.92
CA MET A 235 -9.25 -31.33 15.30
C MET A 235 -8.78 -31.21 16.74
N ASP A 236 -8.96 -30.04 17.36
CA ASP A 236 -8.62 -29.79 18.76
C ASP A 236 -9.41 -28.58 19.31
N ASN A 237 -9.45 -28.43 20.64
CA ASN A 237 -10.21 -27.38 21.31
C ASN A 237 -9.45 -26.04 21.42
N GLY A 238 -9.90 -25.02 20.68
CA GLY A 238 -9.28 -23.68 20.69
C GLY A 238 -8.02 -23.56 19.83
N LEU A 239 -7.45 -22.35 19.77
CA LEU A 239 -6.22 -22.05 19.05
C LEU A 239 -5.00 -22.57 19.80
N LEU A 240 -4.06 -23.16 19.06
CA LEU A 240 -2.80 -23.63 19.63
C LEU A 240 -1.76 -22.51 19.56
N LEU A 241 -1.30 -22.01 20.72
CA LEU A 241 -0.22 -21.02 20.78
C LEU A 241 1.15 -21.70 20.64
N GLN A 242 1.99 -21.17 19.75
CA GLN A 242 3.35 -21.65 19.49
C GLN A 242 4.34 -20.49 19.48
N LEU A 243 5.45 -20.62 20.21
CA LEU A 243 6.54 -19.65 20.15
C LEU A 243 7.33 -19.76 18.84
N THR A 244 7.65 -18.62 18.23
CA THR A 244 8.64 -18.53 17.16
C THR A 244 10.05 -18.70 17.72
N ASP A 245 11.07 -18.80 16.86
CA ASP A 245 12.46 -18.87 17.32
C ASP A 245 12.91 -17.59 18.05
N LYS A 246 12.34 -16.44 17.69
CA LYS A 246 12.51 -15.20 18.46
C LYS A 246 11.80 -15.30 19.81
N GLY A 247 10.57 -15.81 19.85
CA GLY A 247 9.82 -16.05 21.09
C GLY A 247 10.55 -16.94 22.08
N LYS A 248 11.13 -18.06 21.62
CA LYS A 248 11.91 -18.98 22.46
C LYS A 248 13.16 -18.35 23.07
N LYS A 249 13.74 -17.35 22.40
CA LYS A 249 14.88 -16.57 22.92
C LYS A 249 14.43 -15.46 23.86
N HIS A 250 13.23 -14.90 23.62
CA HIS A 250 12.67 -13.80 24.38
C HIS A 250 12.12 -14.26 25.75
N PHE A 251 11.42 -15.39 25.77
CA PHE A 251 10.83 -15.97 26.99
C PHE A 251 11.74 -17.03 27.61
N THR A 252 11.82 -17.04 28.95
CA THR A 252 12.68 -17.95 29.71
C THR A 252 12.06 -19.33 29.95
N HIS A 253 10.75 -19.45 29.72
CA HIS A 253 9.99 -20.67 29.89
C HIS A 253 9.46 -21.17 28.55
N GLU A 254 9.24 -22.48 28.44
CA GLU A 254 8.42 -23.00 27.34
C GLU A 254 6.96 -22.55 27.55
N ILE A 255 6.40 -21.89 26.54
CA ILE A 255 5.05 -21.33 26.60
C ILE A 255 4.19 -22.09 25.60
N LYS A 256 3.17 -22.76 26.13
CA LYS A 256 2.14 -23.48 25.38
C LYS A 256 0.81 -23.19 26.04
N GLY A 257 -0.24 -23.07 25.24
CA GLY A 257 -1.58 -22.88 25.73
C GLY A 257 -2.60 -23.06 24.61
N LYS A 258 -3.81 -23.46 25.00
CA LYS A 258 -4.97 -23.49 24.11
C LYS A 258 -5.83 -22.27 24.40
N TYR A 259 -6.00 -21.41 23.40
CA TYR A 259 -6.77 -20.19 23.54
C TYR A 259 -8.18 -20.39 22.97
N GLN A 260 -9.22 -20.23 23.78
CA GLN A 260 -10.59 -20.57 23.41
C GLN A 260 -11.51 -19.36 23.24
N TYR A 261 -11.06 -18.18 23.64
CA TYR A 261 -11.91 -16.99 23.66
C TYR A 261 -11.79 -16.15 22.38
N TRP A 262 -12.27 -14.91 22.39
CA TRP A 262 -12.25 -14.03 21.22
C TRP A 262 -10.83 -13.57 20.87
N PHE A 263 -10.51 -13.59 19.58
CA PHE A 263 -9.20 -13.18 19.05
C PHE A 263 -9.33 -12.36 17.77
N ASP A 264 -8.34 -11.51 17.55
CA ASP A 264 -8.11 -10.76 16.32
C ASP A 264 -7.23 -11.58 15.36
N ILE A 265 -7.57 -11.53 14.07
CA ILE A 265 -6.67 -11.98 13.01
C ILE A 265 -5.90 -10.76 12.51
N ILE A 266 -4.59 -10.77 12.72
CA ILE A 266 -3.69 -9.65 12.42
C ILE A 266 -2.57 -10.06 11.47
N GLU A 267 -1.94 -9.08 10.85
CA GLU A 267 -0.72 -9.21 10.06
C GLU A 267 0.37 -8.32 10.68
N PRO A 268 1.62 -8.79 10.79
CA PRO A 268 2.72 -7.98 11.30
C PRO A 268 3.29 -7.10 10.19
N MET A 269 3.64 -5.85 10.49
CA MET A 269 4.39 -5.00 9.54
C MET A 269 5.82 -5.54 9.32
N ASP A 270 6.43 -6.13 10.36
CA ASP A 270 7.68 -6.89 10.28
C ASP A 270 7.48 -8.32 10.80
N LYS A 271 7.60 -9.31 9.93
CA LYS A 271 7.47 -10.74 10.28
C LYS A 271 8.48 -11.18 11.34
N ASN A 272 9.63 -10.51 11.45
CA ASN A 272 10.65 -10.78 12.46
C ASN A 272 10.24 -10.28 13.85
N GLU A 273 9.11 -9.60 14.01
CA GLU A 273 8.59 -9.12 15.31
C GLU A 273 7.65 -10.11 16.00
N VAL A 274 7.24 -11.18 15.32
CA VAL A 274 6.33 -12.17 15.88
C VAL A 274 7.05 -13.04 16.93
N LEU A 275 6.62 -12.97 18.19
CA LEU A 275 7.12 -13.82 19.27
C LEU A 275 6.35 -15.13 19.37
N ALA A 276 5.05 -15.11 19.08
CA ALA A 276 4.21 -16.30 19.10
C ALA A 276 3.16 -16.21 18.00
N SER A 277 2.73 -17.37 17.52
CA SER A 277 1.68 -17.52 16.52
C SER A 277 0.60 -18.47 17.01
N TYR A 278 -0.61 -18.26 16.52
CA TYR A 278 -1.69 -19.21 16.64
C TYR A 278 -1.70 -20.16 15.46
N LYS A 279 -2.07 -21.41 15.74
CA LYS A 279 -2.39 -22.43 14.76
C LYS A 279 -3.83 -22.89 14.95
N LEU A 280 -4.63 -22.86 13.89
CA LEU A 280 -5.98 -23.40 13.86
C LEU A 280 -5.93 -24.94 13.72
N PRO A 281 -6.42 -25.70 14.71
CA PRO A 281 -6.47 -27.16 14.62
C PRO A 281 -7.71 -27.59 13.83
N ILE A 282 -7.64 -27.48 12.51
CA ILE A 282 -8.76 -27.77 11.60
C ILE A 282 -8.35 -28.70 10.45
N SER A 283 -9.34 -29.37 9.85
CA SER A 283 -9.16 -30.26 8.68
C SER A 283 -8.62 -29.52 7.45
N SER A 284 -7.98 -30.25 6.52
CA SER A 284 -7.51 -29.65 5.26
C SER A 284 -8.64 -29.02 4.44
N SER A 285 -9.84 -29.62 4.45
CA SER A 285 -11.03 -29.07 3.79
C SER A 285 -11.49 -27.76 4.44
N ALA A 286 -11.38 -27.64 5.77
CA ALA A 286 -11.69 -26.39 6.46
C ALA A 286 -10.64 -25.31 6.20
N LYS A 287 -9.36 -25.66 6.09
CA LYS A 287 -8.31 -24.71 5.70
C LYS A 287 -8.57 -24.11 4.32
N GLU A 288 -8.91 -24.95 3.35
CA GLU A 288 -9.23 -24.50 1.99
C GLU A 288 -10.47 -23.60 1.97
N LYS A 289 -11.48 -23.94 2.78
CA LYS A 289 -12.66 -23.09 2.98
C LYS A 289 -12.30 -21.72 3.57
N LEU A 290 -11.47 -21.67 4.62
CA LEU A 290 -11.07 -20.41 5.26
C LEU A 290 -10.17 -19.57 4.35
N LYS A 291 -9.30 -20.21 3.56
CA LYS A 291 -8.46 -19.54 2.56
C LYS A 291 -9.30 -18.75 1.56
N GLY A 292 -10.45 -19.27 1.14
CA GLY A 292 -11.41 -18.56 0.28
C GLY A 292 -12.04 -17.31 0.90
N TYR A 293 -11.84 -17.06 2.20
CA TYR A 293 -12.25 -15.85 2.91
C TYR A 293 -11.07 -14.98 3.35
N GLY A 294 -9.84 -15.31 2.92
CA GLY A 294 -8.62 -14.63 3.36
C GLY A 294 -8.23 -14.90 4.82
N ILE A 295 -8.78 -15.95 5.43
CA ILE A 295 -8.46 -16.33 6.82
C ILE A 295 -7.34 -17.37 6.82
N PRO A 296 -6.12 -17.05 7.30
CA PRO A 296 -5.03 -18.00 7.35
C PRO A 296 -5.21 -19.02 8.48
N ASP A 297 -4.64 -20.21 8.33
CA ASP A 297 -4.63 -21.23 9.38
C ASP A 297 -3.52 -21.03 10.43
N HIS A 298 -2.59 -20.11 10.15
CA HIS A 298 -1.55 -19.63 11.06
C HIS A 298 -1.48 -18.10 11.00
N PHE A 299 -1.48 -17.43 12.15
CA PHE A 299 -1.38 -15.98 12.24
C PHE A 299 -0.71 -15.55 13.56
N PRO A 300 -0.16 -14.33 13.67
CA PRO A 300 0.49 -13.87 14.88
C PRO A 300 -0.45 -13.86 16.10
N ALA A 301 0.08 -14.28 17.25
CA ALA A 301 -0.57 -14.26 18.55
C ALA A 301 0.03 -13.21 19.49
N VAL A 302 1.35 -12.98 19.38
CA VAL A 302 2.11 -11.99 20.15
C VAL A 302 3.12 -11.33 19.23
N ILE A 303 3.04 -10.00 19.10
CA ILE A 303 4.00 -9.17 18.36
C ILE A 303 4.79 -8.32 19.36
N TYR A 304 6.10 -8.22 19.15
CA TYR A 304 7.01 -7.40 19.93
C TYR A 304 7.81 -6.47 19.02
N HIS A 305 7.43 -5.20 19.05
CA HIS A 305 8.04 -4.12 18.30
C HIS A 305 9.03 -3.32 19.16
N GLN A 306 10.13 -2.91 18.55
CA GLN A 306 11.16 -2.10 19.20
C GLN A 306 11.76 -1.09 18.23
N ASN A 307 11.86 0.15 18.66
CA ASN A 307 12.48 1.25 17.91
C ASN A 307 13.44 2.06 18.80
N ALA A 308 13.94 3.20 18.31
CA ALA A 308 14.92 4.03 19.02
C ALA A 308 14.41 4.67 20.33
N LYS A 309 13.09 4.77 20.52
CA LYS A 309 12.47 5.51 21.64
C LYS A 309 11.64 4.62 22.57
N TYR A 310 10.93 3.63 22.05
CA TYR A 310 10.05 2.77 22.85
C TYR A 310 10.00 1.32 22.35
N SER A 311 9.39 0.46 23.16
CA SER A 311 9.00 -0.91 22.79
C SER A 311 7.50 -1.11 22.91
N SER A 312 6.90 -1.96 22.09
CA SER A 312 5.49 -2.31 22.22
C SER A 312 5.21 -3.81 22.09
N TYR A 313 4.17 -4.26 22.79
CA TYR A 313 3.63 -5.62 22.71
C TYR A 313 2.18 -5.58 22.31
N TYR A 314 1.78 -6.44 21.38
CA TYR A 314 0.37 -6.67 21.06
C TYR A 314 0.01 -8.14 21.25
N PHE A 315 -1.05 -8.38 22.01
CA PHE A 315 -1.64 -9.70 22.25
C PHE A 315 -2.94 -9.82 21.46
N SER A 316 -3.03 -10.77 20.53
CA SER A 316 -4.18 -10.86 19.63
C SER A 316 -5.41 -11.56 20.23
N GLY A 317 -5.36 -11.93 21.50
CA GLY A 317 -6.53 -12.36 22.28
C GLY A 317 -6.57 -11.60 23.60
N ASP A 318 -7.71 -11.72 24.25
CA ASP A 318 -7.96 -11.23 25.61
C ASP A 318 -7.30 -12.19 26.60
N TYR A 319 -6.06 -11.88 26.98
CA TYR A 319 -5.21 -12.82 27.74
C TYR A 319 -5.30 -12.56 29.24
N ALA A 320 -5.60 -11.33 29.63
CA ALA A 320 -5.82 -10.93 31.01
C ALA A 320 -7.16 -11.40 31.58
N ASP A 321 -8.17 -11.64 30.73
CA ASP A 321 -9.47 -12.19 31.13
C ASP A 321 -9.32 -13.62 31.72
N GLU A 322 -9.52 -13.73 33.03
CA GLU A 322 -9.64 -15.00 33.74
C GLU A 322 -10.74 -14.89 34.80
N ALA A 323 -11.69 -15.83 34.77
CA ALA A 323 -12.86 -15.82 35.65
C ALA A 323 -12.47 -16.02 37.13
N GLU A 324 -11.45 -16.84 37.40
CA GLU A 324 -11.01 -17.19 38.76
C GLU A 324 -9.58 -16.71 39.05
N VAL A 325 -9.40 -15.39 39.20
CA VAL A 325 -8.18 -14.80 39.75
C VAL A 325 -8.29 -14.71 41.28
N PRO A 326 -7.44 -15.43 42.05
CA PRO A 326 -7.51 -15.45 43.51
C PRO A 326 -7.05 -14.12 44.12
N GLU A 327 -7.67 -13.72 45.24
CA GLU A 327 -7.29 -12.49 45.95
C GLU A 327 -5.87 -12.54 46.54
N ILE A 328 -5.40 -13.74 46.90
CA ILE A 328 -4.06 -13.93 47.45
C ILE A 328 -3.01 -13.84 46.34
N TYR A 329 -2.25 -12.75 46.32
CA TYR A 329 -1.08 -12.56 45.46
C TYR A 329 0.23 -12.66 46.24
N GLN A 330 0.20 -12.61 47.57
CA GLN A 330 1.37 -12.51 48.46
C GLN A 330 2.12 -13.85 48.64
N THR A 331 2.22 -14.67 47.59
CA THR A 331 2.71 -16.05 47.67
C THR A 331 3.67 -16.33 46.52
N LYS A 332 4.94 -16.61 46.86
CA LYS A 332 5.98 -16.95 45.88
C LYS A 332 5.75 -18.37 45.33
N GLY A 333 5.76 -18.52 44.00
CA GLY A 333 5.59 -19.82 43.33
C GLY A 333 4.14 -20.32 43.24
N PHE A 334 3.16 -19.52 43.67
CA PHE A 334 1.74 -19.86 43.55
C PHE A 334 1.28 -20.00 42.09
N ASP A 335 1.78 -19.14 41.22
CA ASP A 335 1.62 -19.22 39.77
C ASP A 335 2.18 -20.53 39.20
N THR A 336 3.37 -20.95 39.66
CA THR A 336 3.97 -22.23 39.24
C THR A 336 3.12 -23.42 39.71
N TRP A 337 2.59 -23.35 40.93
CA TRP A 337 1.68 -24.36 41.44
C TRP A 337 0.37 -24.41 40.66
N LYS A 338 -0.26 -23.27 40.36
CA LYS A 338 -1.46 -23.17 39.51
C LYS A 338 -1.20 -23.76 38.12
N ARG A 339 -0.06 -23.44 37.51
CA ARG A 339 0.37 -23.97 36.21
C ARG A 339 0.53 -25.49 36.19
N ILE A 340 1.08 -26.10 37.24
CA ILE A 340 1.38 -27.55 37.28
C ILE A 340 0.20 -28.38 37.80
N PHE A 341 -0.48 -27.92 38.85
CA PHE A 341 -1.44 -28.71 39.61
C PHE A 341 -2.86 -28.14 39.62
N GLY A 342 -3.01 -26.81 39.50
CA GLY A 342 -4.25 -26.12 39.85
C GLY A 342 -5.15 -25.75 38.67
N ALA A 343 -4.66 -25.74 37.44
CA ALA A 343 -5.42 -25.30 36.27
C ALA A 343 -5.05 -26.11 35.01
N LYS A 344 -5.64 -27.31 34.88
CA LYS A 344 -5.70 -27.95 33.57
C LYS A 344 -6.54 -27.04 32.66
N ASP A 345 -5.97 -26.67 31.51
CA ASP A 345 -6.59 -25.89 30.44
C ASP A 345 -6.85 -24.38 30.67
N SER A 346 -6.31 -23.74 31.72
CA SER A 346 -6.32 -22.26 31.82
C SER A 346 -5.19 -21.63 31.01
N PHE A 347 -5.55 -20.92 29.94
CA PHE A 347 -4.59 -20.16 29.13
C PHE A 347 -3.87 -19.08 29.95
N TYR A 348 -4.58 -18.43 30.88
CA TYR A 348 -4.03 -17.39 31.75
C TYR A 348 -2.82 -17.90 32.55
N TRP A 349 -2.96 -19.02 33.27
CA TRP A 349 -1.88 -19.57 34.09
C TRP A 349 -0.77 -20.27 33.28
N GLN A 350 -1.13 -20.89 32.15
CA GLN A 350 -0.18 -21.65 31.33
C GLN A 350 0.65 -20.78 30.40
N ALA A 351 0.05 -19.72 29.84
CA ALA A 351 0.64 -18.90 28.80
C ALA A 351 0.82 -17.44 29.22
N TYR A 352 -0.24 -16.76 29.66
CA TYR A 352 -0.19 -15.31 29.91
C TYR A 352 0.68 -14.92 31.11
N VAL A 353 0.47 -15.53 32.29
CA VAL A 353 1.24 -15.24 33.51
C VAL A 353 2.76 -15.41 33.30
N PRO A 354 3.28 -16.52 32.74
CA PRO A 354 4.71 -16.62 32.47
C PRO A 354 5.20 -15.61 31.41
N MET A 355 4.42 -15.35 30.35
CA MET A 355 4.77 -14.31 29.36
C MET A 355 4.92 -12.94 30.02
N MET A 356 3.89 -12.49 30.75
CA MET A 356 3.87 -11.18 31.37
C MET A 356 4.93 -11.03 32.45
N LYS A 357 5.22 -12.08 33.23
CA LYS A 357 6.32 -12.03 34.21
C LYS A 357 7.68 -11.85 33.55
N ASP A 358 7.93 -12.51 32.41
CA ASP A 358 9.16 -12.34 31.65
C ASP A 358 9.24 -10.95 31.00
N ILE A 359 8.12 -10.44 30.46
CA ILE A 359 8.03 -9.06 29.92
C ILE A 359 8.34 -8.05 31.02
N LEU A 360 7.68 -8.12 32.18
CA LEU A 360 7.91 -7.20 33.30
C LEU A 360 9.36 -7.25 33.83
N LYS A 361 10.01 -8.42 33.75
CA LYS A 361 11.37 -8.62 34.27
C LYS A 361 12.43 -8.16 33.27
N ASN A 362 12.30 -8.50 32.00
CA ASN A 362 13.36 -8.35 30.99
C ASN A 362 12.93 -7.59 29.73
N GLY A 363 11.64 -7.51 29.42
CA GLY A 363 11.11 -7.00 28.15
C GLY A 363 10.72 -5.52 28.15
N LEU A 364 10.58 -4.88 29.32
CA LEU A 364 10.20 -3.47 29.40
C LEU A 364 11.35 -2.53 29.02
N LYS A 365 10.99 -1.38 28.43
CA LYS A 365 11.87 -0.22 28.15
C LYS A 365 13.07 -0.54 27.25
N GLN A 366 12.95 -1.57 26.42
CA GLN A 366 14.03 -2.01 25.54
C GLN A 366 13.96 -1.23 24.22
N VAL A 367 14.95 -0.38 23.97
CA VAL A 367 15.03 0.44 22.76
C VAL A 367 16.25 0.07 21.95
N LYS A 368 16.18 0.28 20.63
CA LYS A 368 17.30 0.06 19.73
C LYS A 368 18.23 1.27 19.73
N THR A 369 19.50 1.06 19.35
CA THR A 369 20.44 2.16 19.18
C THR A 369 20.19 2.80 17.82
N GLN A 370 20.00 4.12 17.82
CA GLN A 370 19.80 4.90 16.61
C GLN A 370 21.14 5.35 16.03
N GLU A 371 21.28 5.30 14.71
CA GLU A 371 22.36 5.93 13.97
C GLU A 371 22.21 7.46 14.03
N GLU A 372 23.22 8.15 14.54
CA GLU A 372 23.24 9.60 14.60
C GLU A 372 23.70 10.19 13.27
N ILE A 373 23.03 11.26 12.83
CA ILE A 373 23.49 12.04 11.68
C ILE A 373 24.51 13.06 12.18
N GLU A 374 25.73 12.91 11.69
CA GLU A 374 26.83 13.82 12.00
C GLU A 374 26.73 15.09 11.14
N ILE A 375 26.85 16.23 11.80
CA ILE A 375 26.82 17.56 11.18
C ILE A 375 28.21 18.18 11.32
N VAL A 376 28.77 18.63 10.21
CA VAL A 376 30.03 19.38 10.16
C VAL A 376 29.73 20.87 10.16
N GLN A 377 30.53 21.65 10.87
CA GLN A 377 30.47 23.10 10.84
C GLN A 377 31.78 23.68 10.30
N HIS A 378 31.70 24.52 9.28
CA HIS A 378 32.83 25.23 8.67
C HIS A 378 32.50 26.72 8.61
N ASP A 379 33.35 27.58 9.17
CA ASP A 379 33.15 29.04 9.23
C ASP A 379 31.76 29.47 9.73
N GLY A 380 31.20 28.73 10.69
CA GLY A 380 29.87 29.01 11.24
C GLY A 380 28.71 28.34 10.50
N VAL A 381 28.91 27.87 9.26
CA VAL A 381 27.91 27.22 8.41
C VAL A 381 27.92 25.71 8.60
N LYS A 382 26.74 25.11 8.78
CA LYS A 382 26.53 23.67 8.97
C LYS A 382 26.26 22.95 7.66
N THR A 383 26.68 21.69 7.59
CA THR A 383 26.30 20.76 6.52
C THR A 383 26.38 19.31 7.02
N ASN A 384 25.60 18.42 6.41
CA ASN A 384 25.62 16.96 6.67
C ASN A 384 26.20 16.16 5.50
N SER A 385 26.53 16.83 4.38
CA SER A 385 27.00 16.19 3.17
C SER A 385 28.13 16.96 2.50
N LYS A 386 28.86 16.27 1.63
CA LYS A 386 29.70 16.87 0.59
C LYS A 386 29.72 15.95 -0.63
N THR A 387 30.38 16.36 -1.71
CA THR A 387 30.57 15.49 -2.88
C THR A 387 32.03 15.11 -3.09
N GLY A 388 32.24 13.85 -3.49
CA GLY A 388 33.52 13.34 -4.01
C GLY A 388 33.44 13.19 -5.54
N ASP A 389 34.33 12.39 -6.12
CA ASP A 389 34.43 12.25 -7.59
C ASP A 389 33.23 11.52 -8.22
N SER A 390 32.60 10.59 -7.48
CA SER A 390 31.51 9.75 -8.00
C SER A 390 30.32 9.59 -7.06
N TYR A 391 30.46 9.97 -5.78
CA TYR A 391 29.42 9.79 -4.77
C TYR A 391 29.20 11.06 -3.95
N ILE A 392 27.98 11.22 -3.47
CA ILE A 392 27.70 12.07 -2.31
C ILE A 392 28.29 11.36 -1.09
N GLN A 393 28.88 12.12 -0.16
CA GLN A 393 29.51 11.62 1.04
C GLN A 393 28.79 12.14 2.27
N ILE A 394 28.64 11.28 3.27
CA ILE A 394 28.15 11.64 4.62
C ILE A 394 29.23 11.38 5.65
N GLN A 395 29.16 12.08 6.78
CA GLN A 395 30.13 11.88 7.85
C GLN A 395 29.73 10.67 8.72
N LYS A 396 30.69 9.75 8.94
CA LYS A 396 30.56 8.65 9.91
C LYS A 396 31.83 8.53 10.73
N ASN A 397 31.69 8.62 12.05
CA ASN A 397 32.76 8.66 13.05
C ASN A 397 33.83 9.72 12.72
N GLY A 398 33.40 10.92 12.36
CA GLY A 398 34.27 12.05 12.02
C GLY A 398 34.94 11.96 10.65
N LYS A 399 34.61 10.97 9.81
CA LYS A 399 35.20 10.78 8.48
C LYS A 399 34.14 10.82 7.40
N TRP A 400 34.41 11.55 6.32
CA TRP A 400 33.61 11.51 5.10
C TRP A 400 33.68 10.13 4.44
N LYS A 401 32.52 9.56 4.11
CA LYS A 401 32.39 8.27 3.45
C LYS A 401 31.39 8.36 2.31
N ASP A 402 31.72 7.71 1.20
CA ASP A 402 30.80 7.53 0.07
C ASP A 402 29.49 6.91 0.56
N PHE A 403 28.39 7.45 0.06
CA PHE A 403 27.05 7.07 0.42
C PHE A 403 26.28 6.67 -0.83
N LEU A 404 26.06 5.36 -0.99
CA LEU A 404 25.27 4.83 -2.09
C LEU A 404 23.79 5.15 -1.86
N ILE A 405 23.19 5.90 -2.78
CA ILE A 405 21.76 6.23 -2.70
C ILE A 405 20.91 5.02 -3.12
N LYS A 406 20.06 4.58 -2.20
CA LYS A 406 19.05 3.53 -2.34
C LYS A 406 17.71 4.18 -2.05
N GLY A 407 17.11 4.81 -3.04
CA GLY A 407 16.00 5.72 -2.78
C GLY A 407 14.72 5.39 -3.53
N VAL A 408 13.66 6.12 -3.18
CA VAL A 408 12.36 6.07 -3.83
C VAL A 408 11.82 7.48 -4.02
N ASN A 409 11.18 7.74 -5.16
CA ASN A 409 10.43 8.97 -5.37
C ASN A 409 9.06 8.91 -4.67
N MET A 410 8.50 10.06 -4.31
CA MET A 410 7.16 10.14 -3.72
C MET A 410 6.43 11.38 -4.24
N GLY A 411 5.26 11.15 -4.83
CA GLY A 411 4.32 12.19 -5.24
C GLY A 411 3.26 12.50 -4.17
N ILE A 412 2.29 13.36 -4.52
CA ILE A 412 1.14 13.72 -3.66
C ILE A 412 -0.16 13.01 -4.13
N GLY A 413 -0.07 12.16 -5.15
CA GLY A 413 -1.24 11.45 -5.68
C GLY A 413 -1.90 10.52 -4.67
N LYS A 414 -3.24 10.60 -4.59
CA LYS A 414 -4.12 9.69 -3.82
C LYS A 414 -5.42 9.46 -4.58
N PRO A 415 -5.94 8.22 -4.65
CA PRO A 415 -7.21 7.96 -5.31
C PRO A 415 -8.35 8.84 -4.76
N GLY A 416 -9.13 9.41 -5.67
CA GLY A 416 -10.22 10.34 -5.37
C GLY A 416 -9.83 11.81 -5.27
N TYR A 417 -8.53 12.13 -5.42
CA TYR A 417 -8.02 13.50 -5.26
C TYR A 417 -7.02 13.87 -6.35
N PHE A 418 -7.06 15.12 -6.79
CA PHE A 418 -5.97 15.72 -7.55
C PHE A 418 -4.81 16.11 -6.63
N PRO A 419 -3.55 16.12 -7.13
CA PRO A 419 -2.38 16.45 -6.30
C PRO A 419 -2.49 17.76 -5.53
N GLY A 420 -3.11 18.79 -6.13
CA GLY A 420 -3.32 20.10 -5.51
C GLY A 420 -4.25 20.09 -4.28
N GLU A 421 -4.97 19.00 -4.01
CA GLU A 421 -5.83 18.85 -2.82
C GLU A 421 -5.06 18.36 -1.59
N THR A 422 -3.85 17.82 -1.76
CA THR A 422 -2.96 17.40 -0.65
C THR A 422 -3.61 16.42 0.35
N ALA A 423 -4.29 15.38 -0.17
CA ALA A 423 -5.21 14.54 0.61
C ALA A 423 -4.56 13.39 1.42
N ILE A 424 -3.24 13.20 1.32
CA ILE A 424 -2.51 12.18 2.08
C ILE A 424 -2.41 12.63 3.54
N THR A 425 -2.81 11.77 4.48
CA THR A 425 -2.79 12.08 5.91
C THR A 425 -1.41 11.86 6.53
N LYS A 426 -1.19 12.40 7.74
CA LYS A 426 0.04 12.18 8.50
C LYS A 426 0.28 10.68 8.75
N GLU A 427 -0.76 9.95 9.09
CA GLU A 427 -0.69 8.52 9.45
C GLU A 427 -0.34 7.64 8.24
N GLU A 428 -0.81 8.04 7.05
CA GLU A 428 -0.44 7.43 5.77
C GLU A 428 1.05 7.66 5.48
N TYR A 429 1.51 8.92 5.52
CA TYR A 429 2.95 9.23 5.34
C TYR A 429 3.83 8.49 6.35
N PHE A 430 3.46 8.50 7.63
CA PHE A 430 4.23 7.84 8.68
C PHE A 430 4.33 6.32 8.46
N ARG A 431 3.23 5.67 8.05
CA ARG A 431 3.24 4.25 7.69
C ARG A 431 4.11 4.00 6.47
N TRP A 432 4.00 4.81 5.43
CA TRP A 432 4.82 4.71 4.23
C TRP A 432 6.30 4.87 4.54
N PHE A 433 6.71 5.80 5.40
CA PHE A 433 8.13 5.92 5.80
C PHE A 433 8.65 4.68 6.54
N LYS A 434 7.81 4.03 7.36
CA LYS A 434 8.17 2.74 7.97
C LYS A 434 8.40 1.66 6.93
N GLU A 435 7.51 1.54 5.95
CA GLU A 435 7.63 0.56 4.87
C GLU A 435 8.84 0.87 3.99
N ILE A 436 9.05 2.13 3.58
CA ILE A 436 10.23 2.57 2.81
C ILE A 436 11.54 2.21 3.54
N GLY A 437 11.65 2.51 4.83
CA GLY A 437 12.83 2.12 5.61
C GLY A 437 13.00 0.61 5.75
N ALA A 438 11.90 -0.14 5.87
CA ALA A 438 11.91 -1.61 5.90
C ALA A 438 12.33 -2.23 4.57
N MET A 439 12.19 -1.50 3.46
CA MET A 439 12.73 -1.86 2.13
C MET A 439 14.24 -1.63 2.00
N ASN A 440 14.96 -1.31 3.08
CA ASN A 440 16.37 -0.93 3.07
C ASN A 440 16.67 0.34 2.24
N ALA A 441 15.65 1.14 1.90
CA ALA A 441 15.86 2.45 1.32
C ALA A 441 16.49 3.38 2.36
N ASN A 442 17.33 4.30 1.91
CA ASN A 442 18.00 5.29 2.75
C ASN A 442 17.67 6.74 2.36
N ALA A 443 16.94 6.94 1.26
CA ALA A 443 16.56 8.26 0.78
C ALA A 443 15.16 8.28 0.17
N ILE A 444 14.48 9.43 0.29
CA ILE A 444 13.24 9.76 -0.42
C ILE A 444 13.50 11.00 -1.26
N ARG A 445 12.92 11.08 -2.46
CA ARG A 445 12.81 12.33 -3.22
C ARG A 445 11.37 12.78 -3.34
N ILE A 446 11.12 14.06 -3.13
CA ILE A 446 9.85 14.74 -3.44
C ILE A 446 10.09 15.86 -4.45
N TYR A 447 9.05 16.19 -5.22
CA TYR A 447 9.13 17.10 -6.38
C TYR A 447 8.83 18.56 -6.06
N THR A 448 8.01 18.75 -5.03
CA THR A 448 7.41 20.04 -4.68
C THR A 448 7.09 20.04 -3.19
N LEU A 449 6.52 21.12 -2.70
CA LEU A 449 6.09 21.24 -1.31
C LEU A 449 4.93 20.27 -1.02
N HIS A 450 5.17 19.33 -0.10
CA HIS A 450 4.11 18.51 0.51
C HIS A 450 3.39 19.30 1.63
N PRO A 451 2.21 18.86 2.11
CA PRO A 451 1.54 19.52 3.24
C PRO A 451 2.29 19.30 4.57
N PRO A 452 2.06 20.12 5.63
CA PRO A 452 2.79 20.03 6.90
C PRO A 452 2.84 18.63 7.53
N GLN A 453 1.80 17.84 7.30
CA GLN A 453 1.65 16.46 7.75
C GLN A 453 2.81 15.55 7.27
N PHE A 454 3.35 15.79 6.07
CA PHE A 454 4.51 15.06 5.55
C PHE A 454 5.74 15.31 6.41
N TYR A 455 6.06 16.58 6.68
CA TYR A 455 7.27 16.99 7.40
C TYR A 455 7.20 16.57 8.87
N GLU A 456 6.02 16.68 9.48
CA GLU A 456 5.76 16.13 10.82
C GLU A 456 5.99 14.62 10.87
N ALA A 457 5.36 13.87 9.96
CA ALA A 457 5.52 12.41 9.88
C ALA A 457 6.99 12.01 9.62
N PHE A 458 7.69 12.73 8.75
CA PHE A 458 9.10 12.45 8.41
C PHE A 458 10.02 12.71 9.60
N TYR A 459 9.80 13.83 10.30
CA TYR A 459 10.51 14.14 11.55
C TYR A 459 10.28 13.04 12.59
N GLU A 460 9.02 12.69 12.87
CA GLU A 460 8.67 11.69 13.88
C GLU A 460 9.19 10.29 13.53
N TYR A 461 9.08 9.88 12.27
CA TYR A 461 9.67 8.64 11.78
C TYR A 461 11.18 8.61 12.05
N ASN A 462 11.89 9.68 11.68
CA ASN A 462 13.34 9.76 11.89
C ASN A 462 13.74 9.90 13.37
N GLN A 463 12.83 10.26 14.28
CA GLN A 463 13.10 10.13 15.73
C GLN A 463 13.05 8.66 16.19
N LEU A 464 12.28 7.81 15.52
CA LEU A 464 12.02 6.43 15.91
C LEU A 464 12.92 5.43 15.18
N ALA A 465 13.28 5.72 13.93
CA ALA A 465 14.03 4.81 13.07
C ALA A 465 15.43 4.52 13.62
N GLU A 466 15.86 3.25 13.53
CA GLU A 466 17.26 2.87 13.80
C GLU A 466 18.22 3.55 12.83
N LYS A 467 17.85 3.57 11.55
CA LYS A 467 18.56 4.25 10.48
C LYS A 467 17.62 5.31 9.91
N PRO A 468 17.87 6.60 10.16
CA PRO A 468 17.06 7.66 9.58
C PRO A 468 17.07 7.63 8.05
N LEU A 469 15.96 8.06 7.46
CA LEU A 469 15.85 8.32 6.02
C LEU A 469 16.35 9.74 5.72
N TYR A 470 17.05 9.88 4.60
CA TYR A 470 17.40 11.18 4.03
C TYR A 470 16.33 11.67 3.05
N LEU A 471 16.29 12.98 2.82
CA LEU A 471 15.40 13.64 1.84
C LEU A 471 16.22 14.35 0.76
N PHE A 472 15.88 14.11 -0.50
CA PHE A 472 16.18 15.01 -1.61
C PHE A 472 14.94 15.87 -1.87
N HIS A 473 15.07 17.17 -1.68
CA HIS A 473 13.94 18.09 -1.81
C HIS A 473 13.98 18.78 -3.18
N GLY A 474 12.96 18.54 -4.00
CA GLY A 474 12.73 19.21 -5.27
C GLY A 474 12.04 20.55 -5.08
N THR A 475 12.54 21.60 -5.73
CA THR A 475 11.82 22.88 -5.82
C THR A 475 11.07 22.96 -7.13
N TRP A 476 9.74 23.09 -7.04
CA TRP A 476 8.92 23.30 -8.22
C TRP A 476 9.24 24.64 -8.87
N VAL A 477 9.44 24.62 -10.19
CA VAL A 477 9.47 25.80 -11.04
C VAL A 477 8.25 25.70 -11.95
N ASN A 478 7.48 26.77 -12.05
CA ASN A 478 6.23 26.77 -12.78
C ASN A 478 6.47 26.62 -14.30
N GLU A 479 6.29 25.40 -14.79
CA GLU A 479 6.47 25.02 -16.19
C GLU A 479 5.50 25.77 -17.12
N GLU A 480 4.25 25.97 -16.73
CA GLU A 480 3.26 26.70 -17.53
C GLU A 480 3.74 28.14 -17.79
N ASN A 481 4.25 28.81 -16.76
CA ASN A 481 4.80 30.17 -16.93
C ASN A 481 6.05 30.18 -17.83
N LEU A 482 6.94 29.19 -17.68
CA LEU A 482 8.14 29.06 -18.53
C LEU A 482 7.74 28.86 -20.01
N ILE A 483 6.78 27.98 -20.28
CA ILE A 483 6.26 27.71 -21.62
C ILE A 483 5.55 28.96 -22.18
N ASP A 484 4.72 29.64 -21.41
CA ASP A 484 3.96 30.82 -21.87
C ASP A 484 4.88 32.00 -22.21
N THR A 485 5.92 32.20 -21.41
CA THR A 485 6.88 33.31 -21.60
C THR A 485 7.99 32.97 -22.60
N GLN A 486 8.29 31.68 -22.79
CA GLN A 486 9.43 31.19 -23.55
C GLN A 486 10.78 31.80 -23.10
N ASP A 487 10.89 32.26 -21.85
CA ASP A 487 12.09 32.93 -21.33
C ASP A 487 12.26 32.73 -19.82
N ALA A 488 13.30 31.99 -19.41
CA ALA A 488 13.59 31.76 -17.99
C ALA A 488 13.89 33.05 -17.21
N PHE A 489 14.45 34.08 -17.86
CA PHE A 489 14.76 35.37 -17.21
C PHE A 489 13.54 36.30 -17.07
N ALA A 490 12.38 35.93 -17.62
CA ALA A 490 11.16 36.70 -17.43
C ALA A 490 10.91 36.92 -15.94
N LYS A 491 10.57 38.16 -15.56
CA LYS A 491 10.47 38.56 -14.15
C LYS A 491 9.55 37.64 -13.34
N VAL A 492 8.44 37.21 -13.94
CA VAL A 492 7.47 36.29 -13.31
C VAL A 492 8.10 34.94 -12.94
N ASN A 493 8.96 34.39 -13.80
CA ASN A 493 9.62 33.10 -13.58
C ASN A 493 10.69 33.22 -12.49
N VAL A 494 11.50 34.28 -12.55
CA VAL A 494 12.55 34.53 -11.55
C VAL A 494 11.95 34.79 -10.15
N ASP A 495 10.90 35.61 -10.07
CA ASP A 495 10.25 35.92 -8.80
C ASP A 495 9.58 34.66 -8.19
N ASP A 496 8.87 33.88 -9.01
CA ASP A 496 8.16 32.68 -8.56
C ASP A 496 9.14 31.57 -8.14
N ALA A 497 10.19 31.29 -8.93
CA ALA A 497 11.23 30.34 -8.57
C ALA A 497 11.94 30.71 -7.26
N LYS A 498 12.29 32.00 -7.07
CA LYS A 498 12.90 32.46 -5.81
C LYS A 498 11.96 32.37 -4.61
N LEU A 499 10.66 32.56 -4.83
CA LEU A 499 9.65 32.39 -3.79
C LEU A 499 9.53 30.91 -3.38
N GLU A 500 9.48 29.99 -4.35
CA GLU A 500 9.42 28.55 -4.07
C GLU A 500 10.69 28.04 -3.37
N ILE A 501 11.87 28.48 -3.81
CA ILE A 501 13.15 28.16 -3.16
C ILE A 501 13.13 28.64 -1.70
N LYS A 502 12.72 29.89 -1.48
CA LYS A 502 12.61 30.47 -0.13
C LYS A 502 11.66 29.64 0.74
N ASN A 503 10.48 29.33 0.24
CA ASN A 503 9.46 28.57 0.96
C ASN A 503 9.96 27.16 1.30
N MET A 504 10.60 26.47 0.36
CA MET A 504 11.22 25.17 0.58
C MET A 504 12.25 25.23 1.73
N ILE A 505 13.19 26.18 1.68
CA ILE A 505 14.23 26.32 2.70
C ILE A 505 13.58 26.62 4.06
N ASP A 506 12.66 27.57 4.15
CA ASP A 506 11.98 27.89 5.40
C ASP A 506 11.23 26.67 5.99
N ILE A 507 10.63 25.84 5.13
CA ILE A 507 9.91 24.62 5.53
C ILE A 507 10.86 23.56 6.09
N ILE A 508 11.98 23.25 5.43
CA ILE A 508 12.90 22.20 5.91
C ILE A 508 13.54 22.57 7.24
N HIS A 509 13.63 23.86 7.57
CA HIS A 509 14.07 24.38 8.87
C HIS A 509 12.93 24.55 9.89
N GLY A 510 11.71 24.12 9.58
CA GLY A 510 10.56 24.19 10.49
C GLY A 510 10.14 25.61 10.87
N ASN A 511 10.34 26.57 9.96
CA ASN A 511 10.11 28.00 10.19
C ASN A 511 9.28 28.64 9.07
N ALA A 512 8.17 28.00 8.68
CA ALA A 512 7.28 28.52 7.65
C ALA A 512 5.81 28.50 8.07
N ASN A 513 5.07 29.52 7.62
CA ASN A 513 3.61 29.57 7.70
C ASN A 513 3.07 30.09 6.37
N LEU A 514 2.63 29.18 5.51
CA LEU A 514 2.23 29.48 4.15
C LEU A 514 0.72 29.64 4.04
N ALA A 515 0.29 30.75 3.44
CA ALA A 515 -1.11 30.97 3.10
C ALA A 515 -1.58 30.01 2.00
N LYS A 516 -2.88 29.73 1.96
CA LYS A 516 -3.48 28.91 0.90
C LYS A 516 -3.31 29.58 -0.47
N ARG A 517 -2.73 28.86 -1.42
CA ARG A 517 -2.66 29.22 -2.84
C ARG A 517 -3.13 28.01 -3.67
N PRO A 518 -3.96 28.19 -4.72
CA PRO A 518 -4.37 27.08 -5.58
C PRO A 518 -3.17 26.29 -6.11
N GLY A 519 -3.27 24.97 -6.12
CA GLY A 519 -2.20 24.07 -6.56
C GLY A 519 -1.02 23.92 -5.59
N HIS A 520 -1.04 24.58 -4.42
CA HIS A 520 0.08 24.58 -3.48
C HIS A 520 -0.29 24.07 -2.10
N ALA A 521 0.62 23.32 -1.49
CA ALA A 521 0.57 22.99 -0.07
C ALA A 521 0.63 24.26 0.79
N SER A 522 -0.04 24.23 1.94
CA SER A 522 -0.16 25.38 2.85
C SER A 522 -0.32 24.94 4.30
N GLY A 523 -0.14 25.87 5.23
CA GLY A 523 -0.22 25.61 6.66
C GLY A 523 1.06 25.98 7.40
N GLU A 524 1.14 25.51 8.63
CA GLU A 524 2.22 25.82 9.56
C GLU A 524 3.22 24.65 9.63
N TYR A 525 4.48 24.93 9.33
CA TYR A 525 5.58 23.97 9.32
C TYR A 525 6.49 24.27 10.51
N GLN A 526 6.45 23.41 11.53
CA GLN A 526 7.11 23.63 12.82
C GLN A 526 8.26 22.64 13.11
N TYR A 527 8.50 21.69 12.21
CA TYR A 527 9.45 20.59 12.44
C TYR A 527 10.69 20.80 11.58
N ASP A 528 11.83 21.06 12.24
CA ASP A 528 13.14 21.16 11.60
C ASP A 528 13.62 19.76 11.18
N ILE A 529 13.67 19.54 9.87
CA ILE A 529 14.17 18.33 9.24
C ILE A 529 15.50 18.56 8.49
N SER A 530 16.10 19.75 8.58
CA SER A 530 17.30 20.14 7.83
C SER A 530 18.40 19.10 7.89
N LYS A 531 18.71 18.57 9.09
CA LYS A 531 19.73 17.52 9.25
C LYS A 531 19.46 16.22 8.48
N TYR A 532 18.22 15.96 8.07
CA TYR A 532 17.82 14.81 7.28
C TYR A 532 17.75 15.12 5.77
N VAL A 533 17.83 16.38 5.36
CA VAL A 533 17.89 16.74 3.94
C VAL A 533 19.31 16.51 3.44
N LEU A 534 19.49 15.75 2.37
CA LEU A 534 20.82 15.43 1.82
C LEU A 534 21.14 16.31 0.60
N GLY A 535 20.12 16.73 -0.14
CA GLY A 535 20.31 17.68 -1.22
C GLY A 535 19.05 18.37 -1.69
N LEU A 536 19.25 19.53 -2.32
CA LEU A 536 18.22 20.33 -2.96
C LEU A 536 18.36 20.18 -4.48
N ILE A 537 17.24 19.89 -5.16
CA ILE A 537 17.19 19.71 -6.62
C ILE A 537 16.26 20.78 -7.18
N ILE A 538 16.82 21.76 -7.90
CA ILE A 538 16.05 22.86 -8.46
C ILE A 538 15.36 22.44 -9.76
N GLY A 539 14.06 22.74 -9.88
CA GLY A 539 13.30 22.58 -11.12
C GLY A 539 12.80 21.15 -11.39
N THR A 540 12.12 21.04 -12.52
CA THR A 540 11.55 19.81 -13.09
C THR A 540 12.23 19.50 -14.44
N GLU A 541 11.60 18.67 -15.26
CA GLU A 541 12.01 18.49 -16.67
C GLU A 541 11.82 19.80 -17.45
N TRP A 542 12.76 20.12 -18.35
CA TRP A 542 12.79 21.40 -19.05
C TRP A 542 12.30 21.25 -20.48
N ASP A 543 11.33 22.09 -20.89
CA ASP A 543 10.86 22.17 -22.27
C ASP A 543 12.01 22.63 -23.21
N PRO A 544 12.41 21.81 -24.20
CA PRO A 544 13.54 22.10 -25.08
C PRO A 544 13.39 23.40 -25.89
N ALA A 545 12.17 23.73 -26.30
CA ALA A 545 11.90 24.95 -27.07
C ALA A 545 12.09 26.21 -26.21
N MET A 546 11.60 26.20 -24.97
CA MET A 546 11.78 27.27 -23.99
C MET A 546 13.26 27.49 -23.66
N VAL A 547 14.03 26.41 -23.44
CA VAL A 547 15.47 26.48 -23.18
C VAL A 547 16.20 27.09 -24.37
N THR A 548 15.90 26.61 -25.58
CA THR A 548 16.48 27.13 -26.83
C THR A 548 16.19 28.63 -26.99
N ASN A 549 14.94 29.05 -26.79
CA ASN A 549 14.56 30.44 -26.94
C ASN A 549 15.20 31.34 -25.87
N THR A 550 15.29 30.88 -24.63
CA THR A 550 16.02 31.58 -23.56
C THR A 550 17.49 31.81 -23.95
N ASN A 551 18.16 30.78 -24.49
CA ASN A 551 19.54 30.87 -24.93
C ASN A 551 19.73 31.87 -26.07
N VAL A 552 18.78 31.95 -27.00
CA VAL A 552 18.81 32.93 -28.11
C VAL A 552 18.56 34.35 -27.62
N LEU A 553 17.54 34.57 -26.79
CA LEU A 553 17.16 35.90 -26.30
C LEU A 553 18.28 36.54 -25.45
N HIS A 554 19.01 35.70 -24.72
CA HIS A 554 20.04 36.14 -23.78
C HIS A 554 21.45 35.72 -24.22
N ALA A 555 21.71 35.62 -25.53
CA ALA A 555 22.99 35.17 -26.08
C ALA A 555 24.22 35.99 -25.61
N GLU A 556 24.01 37.24 -25.17
CA GLU A 556 25.05 38.10 -24.58
C GLU A 556 25.10 38.07 -23.04
N ALA A 557 24.40 37.13 -22.39
CA ALA A 557 24.44 36.97 -20.94
C ALA A 557 25.88 36.72 -20.46
N ALA A 558 26.29 37.50 -19.46
CA ALA A 558 27.59 37.30 -18.81
C ALA A 558 27.57 36.02 -17.97
N GLN A 559 28.71 35.34 -17.92
CA GLN A 559 28.92 34.21 -17.00
C GLN A 559 28.71 34.66 -15.55
N LEU A 560 28.06 33.81 -14.74
CA LEU A 560 27.77 34.09 -13.35
C LEU A 560 29.05 34.11 -12.51
N LYS A 561 29.13 35.09 -11.62
CA LYS A 561 30.11 35.17 -10.52
C LYS A 561 29.36 35.41 -9.22
N GLY A 562 28.68 34.37 -8.75
CA GLY A 562 27.92 34.38 -7.50
C GLY A 562 28.82 34.20 -6.29
N ASP A 563 28.21 34.29 -5.11
CA ASP A 563 28.92 34.10 -3.84
C ASP A 563 29.27 32.63 -3.60
N TYR A 564 28.44 31.70 -4.10
CA TYR A 564 28.52 30.25 -3.90
C TYR A 564 28.71 29.47 -5.19
N PHE A 565 28.23 29.98 -6.32
CA PHE A 565 28.40 29.34 -7.64
C PHE A 565 28.92 30.31 -8.69
N LYS A 566 29.69 29.76 -9.64
CA LYS A 566 30.14 30.46 -10.85
C LYS A 566 29.90 29.59 -12.07
N THR A 567 29.82 30.21 -13.25
CA THR A 567 29.72 29.48 -14.51
C THR A 567 30.92 29.72 -15.41
N GLU A 568 31.28 28.69 -16.19
CA GLU A 568 32.32 28.75 -17.22
C GLU A 568 31.79 28.09 -18.49
N ASN A 569 31.80 28.82 -19.62
CA ASN A 569 31.24 28.40 -20.91
C ASN A 569 29.74 28.02 -20.87
N ALA A 570 29.00 28.49 -19.87
CA ALA A 570 27.60 28.16 -19.72
C ALA A 570 26.71 28.86 -20.76
N SER A 571 25.67 28.17 -21.20
CA SER A 571 24.55 28.75 -21.94
C SER A 571 23.77 29.73 -21.05
N PRO A 572 23.02 30.69 -21.61
CA PRO A 572 22.23 31.63 -20.80
C PRO A 572 21.24 30.93 -19.85
N PHE A 573 20.63 29.83 -20.26
CA PHE A 573 19.75 29.03 -19.39
C PHE A 573 20.52 28.40 -18.22
N GLU A 574 21.72 27.86 -18.45
CA GLU A 574 22.60 27.36 -17.39
C GLU A 574 23.06 28.48 -16.44
N VAL A 575 23.28 29.70 -16.94
CA VAL A 575 23.56 30.90 -16.12
C VAL A 575 22.36 31.22 -15.21
N TRP A 576 21.13 31.11 -15.72
CA TRP A 576 19.92 31.28 -14.94
C TRP A 576 19.80 30.23 -13.82
N LEU A 577 20.03 28.95 -14.14
CA LEU A 577 20.03 27.85 -13.17
C LEU A 577 21.06 28.08 -12.06
N ALA A 578 22.30 28.40 -12.43
CA ALA A 578 23.35 28.71 -11.47
C ALA A 578 22.97 29.90 -10.58
N GLY A 579 22.26 30.88 -11.11
CA GLY A 579 21.74 32.03 -10.35
C GLY A 579 20.66 31.65 -9.34
N MET A 580 19.79 30.68 -9.66
CA MET A 580 18.79 30.15 -8.72
C MET A 580 19.47 29.33 -7.61
N MET A 581 20.47 28.52 -7.96
CA MET A 581 21.28 27.78 -7.01
C MET A 581 22.04 28.72 -6.05
N ASP A 582 22.65 29.79 -6.57
CA ASP A 582 23.37 30.79 -5.77
C ASP A 582 22.44 31.50 -4.80
N TYR A 583 21.23 31.85 -5.25
CA TYR A 583 20.20 32.40 -4.39
C TYR A 583 19.78 31.43 -3.28
N ALA A 584 19.58 30.14 -3.59
CA ALA A 584 19.20 29.13 -2.60
C ALA A 584 20.29 28.98 -1.52
N ALA A 585 21.55 28.82 -1.93
CA ALA A 585 22.68 28.69 -1.02
C ALA A 585 22.87 29.96 -0.16
N ALA A 586 22.76 31.15 -0.76
CA ALA A 586 22.86 32.41 -0.05
C ALA A 586 21.74 32.61 0.96
N TYR A 587 20.49 32.29 0.59
CA TYR A 587 19.37 32.41 1.50
C TYR A 587 19.53 31.48 2.71
N GLU A 588 19.82 30.20 2.47
CA GLU A 588 19.99 29.21 3.54
C GLU A 588 21.16 29.54 4.47
N ALA A 589 22.32 29.88 3.91
CA ALA A 589 23.50 30.21 4.69
C ALA A 589 23.27 31.46 5.56
N ASN A 590 22.62 32.50 5.02
CA ASN A 590 22.40 33.75 5.75
C ASN A 590 21.29 33.64 6.81
N GLN A 591 20.21 32.90 6.55
CA GLN A 591 19.08 32.79 7.48
C GLN A 591 19.29 31.70 8.54
N TYR A 592 19.90 30.57 8.15
CA TYR A 592 19.95 29.36 8.97
C TYR A 592 21.36 28.88 9.29
N ASN A 593 22.41 29.52 8.74
CA ASN A 593 23.79 29.05 8.82
C ASN A 593 23.92 27.59 8.39
N TRP A 594 23.31 27.24 7.26
CA TRP A 594 23.27 25.90 6.70
C TRP A 594 23.58 25.88 5.21
N GLN A 595 24.06 24.74 4.71
CA GLN A 595 24.19 24.41 3.31
C GLN A 595 23.91 22.91 3.10
N HIS A 596 23.11 22.60 2.09
CA HIS A 596 22.88 21.25 1.59
C HIS A 596 23.53 21.05 0.21
N SER A 597 23.86 19.80 -0.14
CA SER A 597 24.32 19.51 -1.51
C SER A 597 23.28 19.97 -2.53
N MET A 598 23.72 20.40 -3.71
CA MET A 598 22.81 21.03 -4.66
C MET A 598 22.95 20.45 -6.07
N SER A 599 21.81 20.38 -6.75
CA SER A 599 21.66 19.99 -8.14
C SER A 599 20.48 20.74 -8.76
N PHE A 600 20.25 20.53 -10.05
CA PHE A 600 19.02 20.85 -10.75
C PHE A 600 18.57 19.61 -11.54
N THR A 601 17.26 19.49 -11.77
CA THR A 601 16.71 18.37 -12.54
C THR A 601 17.20 18.46 -13.98
N ASN A 602 17.67 17.35 -14.55
CA ASN A 602 17.87 17.20 -15.99
C ASN A 602 17.23 15.87 -16.41
N TRP A 603 17.09 15.66 -17.72
CA TRP A 603 16.54 14.44 -18.29
C TRP A 603 17.16 14.17 -19.66
N VAL A 604 16.94 12.98 -20.18
CA VAL A 604 17.62 12.45 -21.37
C VAL A 604 17.44 13.35 -22.61
N THR A 605 16.29 14.03 -22.72
CA THR A 605 15.93 14.97 -23.80
C THR A 605 16.78 16.25 -23.86
N THR A 606 17.37 16.68 -22.73
CA THR A 606 18.23 17.87 -22.66
C THR A 606 19.60 17.55 -22.08
N ASP A 607 20.04 16.30 -22.23
CA ASP A 607 21.36 15.87 -21.78
C ASP A 607 22.49 16.55 -22.58
N LEU A 608 23.74 16.35 -22.15
CA LEU A 608 24.91 16.96 -22.80
C LEU A 608 25.53 16.09 -23.91
N LEU A 609 24.88 15.00 -24.28
CA LEU A 609 25.30 14.10 -25.35
C LEU A 609 24.67 14.58 -26.67
N ASN A 610 25.01 13.89 -27.75
CA ASN A 610 24.44 14.12 -29.07
C ASN A 610 23.94 12.77 -29.58
N HIS A 611 22.71 12.72 -30.08
CA HIS A 611 22.01 11.47 -30.37
C HIS A 611 21.60 11.42 -31.86
N PRO A 612 22.51 11.09 -32.80
CA PRO A 612 22.22 11.06 -34.23
C PRO A 612 21.07 10.12 -34.65
N ALA A 613 20.66 9.21 -33.78
CA ALA A 613 19.56 8.28 -34.00
C ALA A 613 18.18 8.84 -33.59
N GLU A 614 18.10 9.97 -32.88
CA GLU A 614 16.85 10.53 -32.38
C GLU A 614 15.98 11.10 -33.51
N PRO A 615 14.81 10.52 -33.82
CA PRO A 615 13.93 11.00 -34.88
C PRO A 615 13.17 12.28 -34.55
N LEU A 616 12.90 12.58 -33.28
CA LEU A 616 12.14 13.76 -32.86
C LEU A 616 13.11 14.89 -32.56
N GLU A 617 13.14 15.91 -33.44
CA GLU A 617 14.07 17.04 -33.31
C GLU A 617 14.05 17.65 -31.90
N ASN A 618 12.86 17.86 -31.33
CA ASN A 618 12.70 18.41 -29.97
C ASN A 618 13.40 17.59 -28.87
N GLU A 619 13.64 16.29 -29.07
CA GLU A 619 14.26 15.40 -28.08
C GLU A 619 15.80 15.50 -28.06
N ASP A 620 16.42 16.27 -28.96
CA ASP A 620 17.88 16.47 -29.07
C ASP A 620 18.26 17.88 -29.61
N ILE A 621 17.40 18.90 -29.45
CA ILE A 621 17.68 20.26 -29.99
C ILE A 621 18.60 21.10 -29.11
N VAL A 622 18.70 20.81 -27.82
CA VAL A 622 19.41 21.66 -26.87
C VAL A 622 19.95 20.85 -25.70
N SER A 623 21.17 21.17 -25.30
CA SER A 623 21.84 20.56 -24.16
C SER A 623 21.85 21.48 -22.96
N ILE A 624 21.74 20.89 -21.77
CA ILE A 624 22.02 21.55 -20.50
C ILE A 624 23.16 20.76 -19.84
N ASP A 625 24.33 21.37 -19.70
CA ASP A 625 25.53 20.73 -19.14
C ASP A 625 25.78 21.17 -17.67
N PRO A 626 25.50 20.31 -16.68
CA PRO A 626 25.82 20.57 -15.28
C PRO A 626 27.30 20.89 -15.02
N ASN A 627 28.23 20.40 -15.85
CA ASN A 627 29.66 20.61 -15.68
C ASN A 627 30.08 22.08 -15.88
N HIS A 628 29.24 22.91 -16.52
CA HIS A 628 29.50 24.35 -16.66
C HIS A 628 29.30 25.15 -15.35
N ILE A 629 28.66 24.55 -14.34
CA ILE A 629 28.40 25.17 -13.03
C ILE A 629 29.42 24.65 -12.01
N GLN A 630 30.16 25.56 -11.38
CA GLN A 630 31.21 25.23 -10.41
C GLN A 630 30.91 25.86 -9.04
N ALA A 631 31.16 25.10 -7.98
CA ALA A 631 31.09 25.61 -6.61
C ALA A 631 32.26 26.56 -6.32
N ALA A 632 31.97 27.67 -5.67
CA ALA A 632 32.96 28.55 -5.06
C ALA A 632 33.45 27.99 -3.72
N ASN A 633 34.60 28.48 -3.22
CA ASN A 633 35.18 28.02 -1.95
C ASN A 633 34.28 28.25 -0.72
N SER A 634 33.28 29.13 -0.81
CA SER A 634 32.29 29.40 0.23
C SER A 634 31.19 28.32 0.33
N PHE A 635 31.07 27.44 -0.68
CA PHE A 635 30.08 26.38 -0.74
C PHE A 635 30.72 25.03 -0.45
N GLN A 636 30.41 24.45 0.71
CA GLN A 636 31.09 23.26 1.23
C GLN A 636 30.25 21.98 1.09
N ALA A 637 28.95 22.11 0.84
CA ALA A 637 28.03 20.98 0.78
C ALA A 637 28.08 20.18 -0.53
N GLY A 638 28.75 20.69 -1.57
CA GLY A 638 29.06 19.96 -2.80
C GLY A 638 27.97 19.93 -3.87
N LEU A 639 28.39 19.73 -5.12
CA LEU A 639 27.56 19.65 -6.31
C LEU A 639 27.44 18.21 -6.83
N PHE A 640 26.27 17.87 -7.36
CA PHE A 640 26.01 16.63 -8.09
C PHE A 640 25.09 16.91 -9.29
N ALA A 641 25.08 16.03 -10.28
CA ALA A 641 24.14 16.06 -11.39
C ALA A 641 22.98 15.09 -11.12
N SER A 642 21.76 15.44 -11.51
CA SER A 642 20.57 14.58 -11.37
C SER A 642 19.83 14.42 -12.69
N TYR A 643 19.61 13.17 -13.09
CA TYR A 643 18.90 12.83 -14.32
C TYR A 643 17.70 11.92 -14.08
N HIS A 644 16.59 12.18 -14.76
CA HIS A 644 15.54 11.20 -14.98
C HIS A 644 15.94 10.31 -16.16
N ILE A 645 16.05 8.99 -15.96
CA ILE A 645 16.51 8.08 -16.99
C ILE A 645 15.65 6.82 -16.97
N TYR A 646 14.86 6.64 -18.04
CA TYR A 646 14.03 5.47 -18.27
C TYR A 646 14.61 4.62 -19.41
N PRO A 647 14.38 3.30 -19.44
CA PRO A 647 15.03 2.41 -20.41
C PRO A 647 14.42 2.42 -21.82
N TYR A 648 13.33 3.17 -22.04
CA TYR A 648 12.46 3.02 -23.21
C TYR A 648 12.21 4.30 -24.01
N TYR A 649 12.56 5.48 -23.50
CA TYR A 649 12.31 6.79 -24.14
C TYR A 649 13.38 7.80 -23.68
N PRO A 650 13.87 8.72 -24.53
CA PRO A 650 13.54 8.95 -25.95
C PRO A 650 13.95 7.82 -26.91
N ASP A 651 13.58 7.95 -28.18
CA ASP A 651 13.70 6.89 -29.18
C ASP A 651 15.17 6.52 -29.48
N PHE A 652 16.12 7.46 -29.34
CA PHE A 652 17.54 7.14 -29.51
C PHE A 652 18.04 6.01 -28.61
N LEU A 653 17.48 5.85 -27.39
CA LEU A 653 17.84 4.75 -26.49
C LEU A 653 17.58 3.38 -27.11
N ASN A 654 16.62 3.28 -28.04
CA ASN A 654 16.21 2.04 -28.68
C ASN A 654 16.76 1.89 -30.10
N TYR A 655 17.38 2.91 -30.69
CA TYR A 655 17.87 2.89 -32.07
C TYR A 655 19.35 3.19 -32.23
N GLU A 656 20.03 3.74 -31.23
CA GLU A 656 21.45 4.00 -31.33
C GLU A 656 22.26 2.72 -31.14
N GLN A 657 22.98 2.32 -32.19
CA GLN A 657 23.63 1.01 -32.26
C GLN A 657 24.64 0.78 -31.13
N LYS A 658 25.34 1.83 -30.67
CA LYS A 658 26.31 1.76 -29.57
C LYS A 658 25.64 1.35 -28.24
N TYR A 659 24.41 1.79 -27.99
CA TYR A 659 23.64 1.39 -26.82
C TYR A 659 23.09 -0.04 -27.01
N LEU A 660 22.55 -0.35 -28.18
CA LEU A 660 22.03 -1.69 -28.46
C LEU A 660 23.10 -2.78 -28.35
N ASP A 661 24.34 -2.50 -28.76
CA ASP A 661 25.43 -3.48 -28.68
C ASP A 661 26.19 -3.49 -27.35
N TYR A 662 25.84 -2.59 -26.42
CA TYR A 662 26.46 -2.55 -25.10
C TYR A 662 26.09 -3.79 -24.28
N GLU A 663 27.10 -4.47 -23.73
CA GLU A 663 26.94 -5.56 -22.78
C GLU A 663 27.19 -5.04 -21.36
N ASP A 664 26.20 -5.21 -20.47
CA ASP A 664 26.34 -4.81 -19.07
C ASP A 664 27.32 -5.71 -18.30
N ALA A 665 27.57 -5.39 -17.03
CA ALA A 665 28.45 -6.16 -16.16
C ALA A 665 28.05 -7.65 -15.99
N SER A 666 26.85 -8.05 -16.41
CA SER A 666 26.39 -9.44 -16.43
C SER A 666 26.64 -10.17 -17.76
N GLY A 667 27.21 -9.49 -18.76
CA GLY A 667 27.44 -10.00 -20.11
C GLY A 667 26.17 -10.08 -20.97
N LYS A 668 25.14 -9.29 -20.64
CA LYS A 668 23.87 -9.25 -21.39
C LYS A 668 23.74 -7.91 -22.09
N LYS A 669 23.16 -7.93 -23.30
CA LYS A 669 22.80 -6.70 -24.00
C LYS A 669 21.87 -5.82 -23.15
N ASN A 670 22.19 -4.54 -23.08
CA ASN A 670 21.53 -3.59 -22.19
C ASN A 670 21.70 -2.16 -22.71
N ASN A 671 20.70 -1.67 -23.44
CA ASN A 671 20.71 -0.31 -23.99
C ASN A 671 20.72 0.77 -22.90
N TYR A 672 20.04 0.52 -21.79
CA TYR A 672 20.04 1.40 -20.63
C TYR A 672 21.44 1.56 -20.04
N ALA A 673 22.15 0.45 -19.80
CA ALA A 673 23.53 0.50 -19.31
C ALA A 673 24.49 1.18 -20.31
N GLY A 674 24.29 0.99 -21.62
CA GLY A 674 25.08 1.66 -22.65
C GLY A 674 24.94 3.18 -22.61
N TYR A 675 23.73 3.70 -22.42
CA TYR A 675 23.51 5.13 -22.23
C TYR A 675 24.14 5.63 -20.92
N LEU A 676 23.95 4.90 -19.82
CA LEU A 676 24.56 5.23 -18.54
C LEU A 676 26.09 5.32 -18.63
N HIS A 677 26.71 4.39 -19.34
CA HIS A 677 28.15 4.37 -19.56
C HIS A 677 28.66 5.67 -20.19
N GLU A 678 28.01 6.10 -21.27
CA GLU A 678 28.39 7.31 -22.01
C GLU A 678 28.14 8.58 -21.20
N LEU A 679 26.96 8.71 -20.60
CA LEU A 679 26.62 9.86 -19.77
C LEU A 679 27.57 9.98 -18.57
N ARG A 680 27.94 8.86 -17.93
CA ARG A 680 28.91 8.91 -16.83
C ARG A 680 30.28 9.37 -17.33
N SER A 681 30.71 8.97 -18.53
CA SER A 681 32.04 9.28 -19.06
C SER A 681 32.29 10.78 -19.27
N VAL A 682 31.22 11.57 -19.44
CA VAL A 682 31.30 13.03 -19.69
C VAL A 682 31.10 13.89 -18.43
N HIS A 683 30.79 13.28 -17.28
CA HIS A 683 30.55 14.02 -16.02
C HIS A 683 31.77 14.12 -15.11
N GLN A 684 31.98 15.31 -14.53
CA GLN A 684 33.07 15.63 -13.60
C GLN A 684 32.65 15.60 -12.12
N MET A 685 31.38 15.29 -11.86
CA MET A 685 30.78 15.25 -10.52
C MET A 685 29.97 13.96 -10.34
N PRO A 686 29.51 13.63 -9.11
CA PRO A 686 28.61 12.51 -8.90
C PRO A 686 27.34 12.67 -9.75
N VAL A 687 26.88 11.57 -10.33
CA VAL A 687 25.62 11.53 -11.09
C VAL A 687 24.62 10.69 -10.32
N LEU A 688 23.51 11.29 -9.92
CA LEU A 688 22.37 10.61 -9.30
C LEU A 688 21.33 10.32 -10.39
N VAL A 689 20.92 9.06 -10.53
CA VAL A 689 19.73 8.74 -11.32
C VAL A 689 18.52 9.07 -10.45
N ALA A 690 17.97 10.26 -10.64
CA ALA A 690 16.91 10.81 -9.82
C ALA A 690 15.56 10.15 -10.09
N GLU A 691 15.40 9.51 -11.24
CA GLU A 691 14.25 8.64 -11.57
C GLU A 691 14.68 7.48 -12.46
N PHE A 692 14.20 6.28 -12.14
CA PHE A 692 14.25 5.11 -13.00
C PHE A 692 13.08 4.17 -12.65
N GLY A 693 12.64 3.35 -13.60
CA GLY A 693 11.69 2.28 -13.32
C GLY A 693 10.81 1.91 -14.52
N VAL A 694 10.00 0.87 -14.38
CA VAL A 694 8.95 0.50 -15.34
C VAL A 694 7.60 0.31 -14.64
N PRO A 695 6.45 0.51 -15.32
CA PRO A 695 5.15 0.33 -14.67
C PRO A 695 4.66 -1.12 -14.72
N SER A 696 3.98 -1.56 -13.65
CA SER A 696 3.28 -2.85 -13.57
C SER A 696 1.85 -2.76 -14.13
N SER A 697 1.71 -2.36 -15.40
CA SER A 697 0.42 -2.06 -16.02
C SER A 697 -0.03 -3.09 -17.04
N ARG A 698 -1.34 -3.13 -17.28
CA ARG A 698 -1.92 -3.87 -18.41
C ARG A 698 -1.70 -3.16 -19.75
N GLY A 699 -1.77 -1.84 -19.79
CA GLY A 699 -1.44 -1.07 -20.99
C GLY A 699 0.06 -0.97 -21.23
N ILE A 700 0.44 -0.70 -22.48
CA ILE A 700 1.81 -0.44 -22.93
C ILE A 700 1.82 0.82 -23.79
N THR A 701 2.90 1.59 -23.68
CA THR A 701 3.08 2.83 -24.44
C THR A 701 4.32 2.79 -25.32
N HIS A 702 5.45 2.31 -24.82
CA HIS A 702 6.68 2.17 -25.61
C HIS A 702 7.32 0.80 -25.43
N LYS A 703 7.87 0.26 -26.53
CA LYS A 703 8.64 -0.99 -26.52
C LYS A 703 10.12 -0.71 -26.35
N ASN A 704 10.79 -1.54 -25.57
CA ASN A 704 12.23 -1.58 -25.44
C ASN A 704 12.79 -2.86 -26.10
N PRO A 705 13.91 -2.81 -26.83
CA PRO A 705 14.52 -3.95 -27.53
C PRO A 705 14.82 -5.18 -26.67
N TYR A 706 15.01 -4.99 -25.37
CA TYR A 706 15.35 -6.05 -24.40
C TYR A 706 14.24 -6.32 -23.39
N GLY A 707 13.02 -5.86 -23.67
CA GLY A 707 11.82 -6.16 -22.88
C GLY A 707 11.61 -5.23 -21.67
N MET A 708 12.38 -4.16 -21.51
CA MET A 708 12.18 -3.14 -20.46
C MET A 708 11.14 -2.09 -20.91
N ASN A 709 9.97 -2.56 -21.34
CA ASN A 709 8.93 -1.72 -21.95
C ASN A 709 8.32 -0.73 -20.96
N GLN A 710 7.72 0.34 -21.47
CA GLN A 710 6.86 1.23 -20.68
C GLN A 710 5.47 0.59 -20.51
N GLY A 711 5.39 -0.42 -19.66
CA GLY A 711 4.17 -1.15 -19.33
C GLY A 711 4.08 -2.55 -19.93
N PHE A 712 2.92 -3.18 -19.76
CA PHE A 712 2.66 -4.59 -20.05
C PHE A 712 3.55 -5.56 -19.25
N HIS A 713 3.76 -5.23 -17.98
CA HIS A 713 4.50 -6.03 -17.02
C HIS A 713 3.61 -6.44 -15.86
N SER A 714 3.78 -7.67 -15.37
CA SER A 714 3.29 -8.03 -14.05
C SER A 714 4.13 -7.35 -12.95
N GLU A 715 3.62 -7.32 -11.71
CA GLU A 715 4.37 -6.78 -10.56
C GLU A 715 5.72 -7.46 -10.35
N LYS A 716 5.75 -8.77 -10.59
CA LYS A 716 6.99 -9.54 -10.57
C LYS A 716 7.97 -9.08 -11.65
N GLN A 717 7.49 -8.89 -12.88
CA GLN A 717 8.33 -8.43 -13.99
C GLN A 717 8.84 -7.00 -13.75
N GLN A 718 8.00 -6.11 -13.19
CA GLN A 718 8.43 -4.78 -12.74
C GLN A 718 9.61 -4.90 -11.77
N GLY A 719 9.47 -5.70 -10.70
CA GLY A 719 10.54 -5.87 -9.70
C GLY A 719 11.84 -6.44 -10.28
N GLU A 720 11.74 -7.41 -11.19
CA GLU A 720 12.89 -7.99 -11.89
C GLU A 720 13.62 -6.96 -12.77
N ILE A 721 12.87 -6.11 -13.49
CA ILE A 721 13.42 -5.05 -14.34
C ILE A 721 14.02 -3.94 -13.50
N ASP A 722 13.29 -3.42 -12.51
CA ASP A 722 13.76 -2.32 -11.65
C ASP A 722 15.02 -2.70 -10.86
N SER A 723 15.10 -3.97 -10.41
CA SER A 723 16.33 -4.50 -9.79
C SER A 723 17.51 -4.48 -10.77
N ARG A 724 17.30 -4.85 -12.03
CA ARG A 724 18.34 -4.81 -13.08
C ARG A 724 18.74 -3.38 -13.44
N LEU A 725 17.79 -2.45 -13.50
CA LEU A 725 18.08 -1.02 -13.72
C LEU A 725 18.95 -0.49 -12.58
N TYR A 726 18.58 -0.74 -11.33
CA TYR A 726 19.38 -0.33 -10.18
C TYR A 726 20.78 -0.94 -10.18
N GLN A 727 20.92 -2.22 -10.50
CA GLN A 727 22.23 -2.87 -10.66
C GLN A 727 23.07 -2.19 -11.75
N SER A 728 22.45 -1.84 -12.89
CA SER A 728 23.14 -1.15 -13.98
C SER A 728 23.67 0.21 -13.50
N ILE A 729 22.83 1.01 -12.83
CA ILE A 729 23.21 2.30 -12.23
C ILE A 729 24.43 2.16 -11.32
N VAL A 730 24.40 1.20 -10.39
CA VAL A 730 25.51 0.98 -9.45
C VAL A 730 26.77 0.50 -10.18
N SER A 731 26.63 -0.41 -11.14
CA SER A 731 27.76 -0.98 -11.88
C SER A 731 28.48 0.02 -12.77
N GLU A 732 27.75 1.00 -13.34
CA GLU A 732 28.31 2.09 -14.15
C GLU A 732 28.89 3.23 -13.28
N GLY A 733 28.88 3.09 -11.95
CA GLY A 733 29.58 4.00 -11.04
C GLY A 733 28.84 5.33 -10.77
N TYR A 734 27.52 5.30 -10.81
CA TYR A 734 26.65 6.42 -10.38
C TYR A 734 26.58 6.51 -8.85
N ALA A 735 26.14 7.66 -8.35
CA ALA A 735 25.94 7.91 -6.91
C ALA A 735 24.85 7.02 -6.28
N GLY A 736 24.00 6.44 -7.12
CA GLY A 736 22.86 5.60 -6.75
C GLY A 736 21.62 5.99 -7.57
N GLY A 737 20.46 5.51 -7.12
CA GLY A 737 19.21 5.67 -7.85
C GLY A 737 18.01 5.84 -6.93
N LEU A 738 17.00 6.54 -7.45
CA LEU A 738 15.69 6.74 -6.83
C LEU A 738 14.62 6.09 -7.72
N VAL A 739 14.05 4.96 -7.28
CA VAL A 739 13.04 4.25 -8.07
C VAL A 739 11.75 5.09 -8.14
N PHE A 740 11.19 5.20 -9.35
CA PHE A 740 9.94 5.87 -9.61
C PHE A 740 8.82 4.80 -9.65
N THR A 741 7.94 4.73 -8.65
CA THR A 741 7.80 5.63 -7.48
C THR A 741 7.26 4.86 -6.26
N TRP A 742 7.05 5.51 -5.12
CA TRP A 742 6.52 4.85 -3.92
C TRP A 742 5.11 4.30 -4.15
N GLN A 743 4.15 5.14 -4.56
CA GLN A 743 2.74 4.77 -4.71
C GLN A 743 2.20 4.96 -6.13
N ASP A 744 1.21 4.15 -6.51
CA ASP A 744 0.44 4.34 -7.75
C ASP A 744 -0.31 5.68 -7.74
N GLU A 745 -0.49 6.29 -8.92
CA GLU A 745 -1.07 7.64 -9.03
C GLU A 745 -2.16 7.70 -10.11
N TRP A 746 -3.41 7.45 -9.72
CA TRP A 746 -4.55 7.31 -10.66
C TRP A 746 -4.89 8.56 -11.47
N PHE A 747 -4.41 9.74 -11.07
CA PHE A 747 -4.66 10.97 -11.83
C PHE A 747 -3.80 11.07 -13.10
N LYS A 748 -2.72 10.28 -13.19
CA LYS A 748 -1.77 10.34 -14.31
C LYS A 748 -2.42 9.90 -15.62
N ARG A 749 -1.84 10.40 -16.71
CA ARG A 749 -2.29 10.22 -18.09
C ARG A 749 -1.12 9.82 -18.98
N THR A 750 -1.41 9.11 -20.07
CA THR A 750 -0.43 8.80 -21.11
C THR A 750 -0.96 9.25 -22.47
N TRP A 751 -0.07 9.64 -23.38
CA TRP A 751 -0.43 10.19 -24.69
C TRP A 751 -1.34 9.26 -25.52
N ASN A 752 -1.19 7.94 -25.39
CA ASN A 752 -1.95 6.96 -26.17
C ASN A 752 -3.30 6.56 -25.54
N THR A 753 -3.64 7.10 -24.35
CA THR A 753 -4.92 6.84 -23.66
C THR A 753 -5.66 8.11 -23.19
N MET A 754 -4.98 9.26 -23.12
CA MET A 754 -5.53 10.50 -22.54
C MET A 754 -6.73 11.09 -23.29
N ASP A 755 -6.90 10.76 -24.56
CA ASP A 755 -8.07 11.18 -25.37
C ASP A 755 -9.30 10.30 -25.12
N PHE A 756 -9.14 9.19 -24.39
CA PHE A 756 -10.16 8.17 -24.18
C PHE A 756 -10.79 8.21 -22.78
N ASP A 757 -10.35 9.12 -21.91
CA ASP A 757 -10.88 9.31 -20.56
C ASP A 757 -11.49 10.71 -20.37
N ASN A 758 -12.09 10.93 -19.20
CA ASN A 758 -12.49 12.26 -18.77
C ASN A 758 -11.34 12.89 -17.95
N PRO A 759 -10.71 13.98 -18.43
CA PRO A 759 -9.55 14.59 -17.77
C PRO A 759 -9.86 15.12 -16.36
N ASP A 760 -11.10 15.54 -16.11
CA ASP A 760 -11.54 16.08 -14.83
C ASP A 760 -11.90 14.99 -13.81
N ARG A 761 -11.84 13.71 -14.23
CA ARG A 761 -12.30 12.58 -13.41
C ARG A 761 -11.28 11.45 -13.24
N ARG A 762 -10.06 11.58 -13.76
CA ARG A 762 -9.00 10.54 -13.67
C ARG A 762 -8.76 10.00 -12.26
N PRO A 763 -8.69 10.81 -11.19
CA PRO A 763 -8.42 10.27 -9.85
C PRO A 763 -9.52 9.37 -9.29
N TYR A 764 -10.75 9.43 -9.81
CA TYR A 764 -11.91 8.75 -9.21
C TYR A 764 -12.06 7.29 -9.65
N TRP A 765 -11.21 6.80 -10.55
CA TRP A 765 -11.25 5.42 -11.01
C TRP A 765 -9.85 4.95 -11.43
N ASN A 766 -9.63 3.64 -11.43
CA ASN A 766 -8.33 3.06 -11.70
C ASN A 766 -8.25 2.59 -13.16
N ASN A 767 -7.58 3.36 -14.02
CA ASN A 767 -7.45 3.01 -15.43
C ASN A 767 -6.27 2.07 -15.68
N GLN A 768 -6.55 0.79 -15.82
CA GLN A 768 -5.54 -0.27 -16.03
C GLN A 768 -4.80 -0.18 -17.37
N GLN A 769 -5.37 0.53 -18.34
CA GLN A 769 -4.77 0.73 -19.66
C GLN A 769 -3.79 1.92 -19.67
N THR A 770 -3.86 2.83 -18.69
CA THR A 770 -2.92 3.96 -18.57
C THR A 770 -1.74 3.55 -17.71
N ASN A 771 -0.63 3.16 -18.35
CA ASN A 771 0.60 2.71 -17.69
C ASN A 771 1.16 3.68 -16.63
N GLU A 772 1.06 5.00 -16.86
CA GLU A 772 1.57 6.03 -15.95
C GLU A 772 0.92 6.00 -14.55
N GLN A 773 -0.24 5.36 -14.41
CA GLN A 773 -0.90 5.21 -13.11
C GLN A 773 -0.28 4.12 -12.23
N HIS A 774 0.59 3.24 -12.77
CA HIS A 774 0.97 1.96 -12.16
C HIS A 774 2.48 1.77 -11.91
N PHE A 775 3.23 2.86 -11.70
CA PHE A 775 4.66 2.82 -11.37
C PHE A 775 4.96 2.50 -9.90
N GLY A 776 3.99 2.66 -9.00
CA GLY A 776 4.20 2.54 -7.57
C GLY A 776 4.68 1.15 -7.15
N LEU A 777 5.53 1.08 -6.13
CA LEU A 777 5.80 -0.15 -5.37
C LEU A 777 4.65 -0.49 -4.40
N LEU A 778 3.88 0.52 -4.02
CA LEU A 778 2.62 0.44 -3.31
C LEU A 778 1.46 0.64 -4.30
N GLY A 779 0.59 -0.36 -4.40
CA GLY A 779 -0.63 -0.30 -5.20
C GLY A 779 -1.83 0.18 -4.40
N PHE A 780 -2.75 0.86 -5.08
CA PHE A 780 -4.10 1.12 -4.60
C PHE A 780 -5.07 0.14 -5.26
N GLU A 781 -5.49 -0.87 -4.52
CA GLU A 781 -6.40 -1.92 -4.97
C GLU A 781 -7.85 -1.42 -4.94
N SER A 782 -8.56 -1.60 -6.05
CA SER A 782 -9.98 -1.26 -6.15
C SER A 782 -10.83 -2.14 -5.23
N GLY A 783 -11.82 -1.52 -4.57
CA GLY A 783 -12.74 -2.19 -3.66
C GLY A 783 -12.27 -2.25 -2.21
N LYS A 784 -13.13 -2.80 -1.34
CA LYS A 784 -12.87 -2.89 0.10
C LYS A 784 -11.93 -4.06 0.40
N ARG A 785 -10.90 -3.82 1.22
CA ARG A 785 -10.05 -4.90 1.77
C ARG A 785 -10.92 -6.00 2.38
N GLY A 786 -10.64 -7.24 2.03
CA GLY A 786 -11.34 -8.43 2.54
C GLY A 786 -12.70 -8.74 1.91
N THR A 787 -13.32 -7.84 1.13
CA THR A 787 -14.59 -8.12 0.43
C THR A 787 -14.58 -7.75 -1.06
N GLY A 788 -13.44 -7.34 -1.61
CA GLY A 788 -13.24 -7.17 -3.05
C GLY A 788 -13.30 -8.52 -3.78
N ILE A 789 -13.63 -8.48 -5.08
CA ILE A 789 -13.64 -9.67 -5.91
C ILE A 789 -12.21 -9.97 -6.35
N VAL A 790 -11.77 -11.21 -6.17
CA VAL A 790 -10.46 -11.69 -6.57
C VAL A 790 -10.65 -12.75 -7.64
N VAL A 791 -10.09 -12.51 -8.84
CA VAL A 791 -10.22 -13.45 -9.97
C VAL A 791 -9.20 -14.59 -9.81
N ASP A 792 -9.55 -15.63 -9.05
CA ASP A 792 -8.65 -16.75 -8.73
C ASP A 792 -9.28 -18.15 -8.90
N GLY A 793 -10.52 -18.21 -9.39
CA GLY A 793 -11.28 -19.44 -9.59
C GLY A 793 -12.09 -19.84 -8.35
N VAL A 794 -12.15 -19.02 -7.29
CA VAL A 794 -12.82 -19.33 -6.02
C VAL A 794 -13.99 -18.38 -5.76
N SER A 795 -15.20 -18.84 -6.07
CA SER A 795 -16.42 -18.01 -5.97
C SER A 795 -16.94 -17.60 -4.57
N ALA A 796 -16.14 -17.74 -3.51
CA ALA A 796 -16.56 -17.50 -2.13
C ALA A 796 -16.70 -16.00 -1.81
N ASP A 797 -15.81 -15.19 -2.36
CA ASP A 797 -15.81 -13.73 -2.36
C ASP A 797 -17.09 -13.14 -3.01
N TRP A 798 -17.61 -13.73 -4.09
CA TRP A 798 -18.89 -13.32 -4.70
C TRP A 798 -20.07 -13.49 -3.73
N GLU A 799 -20.02 -14.48 -2.85
CA GLU A 799 -21.05 -14.67 -1.81
C GLU A 799 -20.82 -13.71 -0.63
N LEU A 800 -19.55 -13.43 -0.27
CA LEU A 800 -19.17 -12.47 0.77
C LEU A 800 -19.58 -11.04 0.39
N ALA A 801 -19.41 -10.66 -0.88
CA ALA A 801 -19.84 -9.39 -1.45
C ALA A 801 -21.36 -9.32 -1.70
N GLY A 802 -22.09 -10.44 -1.53
CA GLY A 802 -23.55 -10.47 -1.70
C GLY A 802 -24.01 -10.22 -3.14
N VAL A 803 -23.19 -10.60 -4.13
CA VAL A 803 -23.46 -10.30 -5.54
C VAL A 803 -24.70 -11.04 -6.03
N LYS A 804 -25.62 -10.31 -6.67
CA LYS A 804 -26.87 -10.86 -7.20
C LYS A 804 -26.62 -11.74 -8.43
N LYS A 805 -27.51 -12.70 -8.64
CA LYS A 805 -27.51 -13.56 -9.84
C LYS A 805 -28.17 -12.81 -10.98
N GLY A 806 -27.41 -12.54 -12.05
CA GLY A 806 -27.95 -11.93 -13.27
C GLY A 806 -28.76 -12.95 -14.06
N TYR A 807 -28.19 -14.13 -14.28
CA TYR A 807 -28.88 -15.27 -14.86
C TYR A 807 -28.78 -16.52 -13.98
N ARG A 808 -29.80 -17.37 -14.05
CA ARG A 808 -29.82 -18.68 -13.40
C ARG A 808 -30.63 -19.66 -14.23
N SER A 809 -30.04 -20.82 -14.52
CA SER A 809 -30.76 -21.98 -15.05
C SER A 809 -30.98 -23.01 -13.95
N SER A 810 -32.21 -23.53 -13.84
CA SER A 810 -32.54 -24.69 -13.01
C SER A 810 -32.41 -26.01 -13.77
N ASN A 811 -32.23 -25.97 -15.09
CA ASN A 811 -32.11 -27.16 -15.93
C ASN A 811 -30.68 -27.71 -15.86
N LYS A 812 -30.51 -28.90 -15.27
CA LYS A 812 -29.21 -29.56 -15.12
C LYS A 812 -28.59 -30.03 -16.44
N GLN A 813 -29.38 -30.11 -17.52
CA GLN A 813 -28.87 -30.49 -18.85
C GLN A 813 -28.21 -29.32 -19.59
N GLU A 814 -28.65 -28.09 -19.30
CA GLU A 814 -28.05 -26.87 -19.85
C GLU A 814 -26.61 -26.70 -19.28
N PRO A 815 -25.62 -26.25 -20.08
CA PRO A 815 -24.24 -26.13 -19.65
C PRO A 815 -24.05 -25.08 -18.54
N LEU A 816 -24.62 -23.88 -18.72
CA LEU A 816 -24.51 -22.77 -17.79
C LEU A 816 -25.58 -22.87 -16.70
N ARG A 817 -25.12 -22.81 -15.45
CA ARG A 817 -25.96 -22.79 -14.25
C ARG A 817 -26.31 -21.38 -13.83
N GLU A 818 -25.35 -20.47 -13.89
CA GLU A 818 -25.46 -19.16 -13.25
C GLU A 818 -24.45 -18.17 -13.83
N VAL A 819 -24.88 -16.92 -14.01
CA VAL A 819 -24.02 -15.80 -14.38
C VAL A 819 -24.24 -14.65 -13.39
N ARG A 820 -23.15 -14.07 -12.90
CA ARG A 820 -23.15 -12.87 -12.04
C ARG A 820 -22.29 -11.78 -12.66
N LEU A 821 -22.64 -10.53 -12.39
CA LEU A 821 -21.82 -9.36 -12.68
C LEU A 821 -21.75 -8.46 -11.46
N THR A 822 -20.60 -7.84 -11.25
CA THR A 822 -20.37 -6.77 -10.29
C THR A 822 -19.24 -5.88 -10.79
N SER A 823 -18.94 -4.79 -10.10
CA SER A 823 -17.87 -3.87 -10.50
C SER A 823 -17.30 -3.12 -9.31
N ASP A 824 -16.14 -2.51 -9.53
CA ASP A 824 -15.52 -1.54 -8.63
C ASP A 824 -14.94 -0.37 -9.45
N SER A 825 -14.04 0.41 -8.85
CA SER A 825 -13.42 1.57 -9.49
C SER A 825 -12.45 1.21 -10.62
N GLY A 826 -11.99 -0.04 -10.75
CA GLY A 826 -11.05 -0.46 -11.80
C GLY A 826 -11.65 -1.37 -12.86
N TYR A 827 -12.62 -2.21 -12.47
CA TYR A 827 -13.06 -3.32 -13.30
C TYR A 827 -14.56 -3.57 -13.29
N LEU A 828 -15.05 -4.09 -14.42
CA LEU A 828 -16.26 -4.91 -14.49
C LEU A 828 -15.89 -6.38 -14.28
N TYR A 829 -16.48 -7.03 -13.29
CA TYR A 829 -16.30 -8.46 -13.02
C TYR A 829 -17.46 -9.30 -13.54
N PHE A 830 -17.16 -10.51 -13.99
CA PHE A 830 -18.17 -11.53 -14.25
C PHE A 830 -17.78 -12.89 -13.66
N LEU A 831 -18.81 -13.68 -13.33
CA LEU A 831 -18.66 -15.06 -12.91
C LEU A 831 -19.66 -15.94 -13.67
N ILE A 832 -19.17 -17.07 -14.17
CA ILE A 832 -19.94 -18.07 -14.91
C ILE A 832 -19.77 -19.41 -14.23
N LYS A 833 -20.86 -19.95 -13.68
CA LYS A 833 -20.88 -21.29 -13.09
C LYS A 833 -21.52 -22.27 -14.06
N TYR A 834 -20.89 -23.42 -14.25
CA TYR A 834 -21.37 -24.50 -15.11
C TYR A 834 -22.00 -25.63 -14.28
N ASN A 835 -22.90 -26.40 -14.90
CA ASN A 835 -23.44 -27.63 -14.33
C ASN A 835 -22.45 -28.81 -14.44
N ARG A 836 -21.56 -28.77 -15.42
CA ARG A 836 -20.50 -29.76 -15.71
C ARG A 836 -19.16 -29.05 -15.96
N PRO A 837 -18.01 -29.72 -15.79
CA PRO A 837 -16.70 -29.14 -16.13
C PRO A 837 -16.68 -28.60 -17.58
N VAL A 838 -16.13 -27.40 -17.77
CA VAL A 838 -15.96 -26.76 -19.09
C VAL A 838 -14.64 -27.18 -19.73
N GLU A 839 -14.67 -27.49 -21.02
CA GLU A 839 -13.48 -27.76 -21.83
C GLU A 839 -13.38 -26.74 -22.96
N LEU A 840 -12.65 -25.64 -22.71
CA LEU A 840 -12.59 -24.50 -23.63
C LEU A 840 -11.93 -24.80 -24.99
N ALA A 841 -11.38 -26.00 -25.18
CA ALA A 841 -10.84 -26.45 -26.46
C ALA A 841 -11.93 -26.67 -27.52
N ASN A 842 -13.13 -27.08 -27.12
CA ASN A 842 -14.25 -27.32 -28.03
C ASN A 842 -15.56 -26.66 -27.57
N GLN A 843 -15.60 -26.13 -26.34
CA GLN A 843 -16.68 -25.32 -25.82
C GLN A 843 -16.27 -23.84 -25.81
N GLY A 844 -17.22 -22.95 -26.12
CA GLY A 844 -16.98 -21.51 -26.11
C GLY A 844 -18.11 -20.79 -25.39
N VAL A 845 -17.76 -19.78 -24.60
CA VAL A 845 -18.74 -18.87 -24.02
C VAL A 845 -18.48 -17.45 -24.46
N TYR A 846 -19.55 -16.76 -24.84
CA TYR A 846 -19.52 -15.42 -25.38
C TYR A 846 -20.41 -14.52 -24.52
N LEU A 847 -19.88 -13.40 -24.03
CA LEU A 847 -20.69 -12.36 -23.41
C LEU A 847 -20.88 -11.25 -24.44
N LEU A 848 -22.12 -10.95 -24.78
CA LEU A 848 -22.52 -9.89 -25.68
C LEU A 848 -22.92 -8.68 -24.84
N LEU A 849 -22.26 -7.54 -25.06
CA LEU A 849 -22.40 -6.34 -24.24
C LEU A 849 -22.90 -5.17 -25.09
N ASP A 850 -23.95 -4.52 -24.59
CA ASP A 850 -24.48 -3.25 -25.09
C ASP A 850 -24.26 -2.20 -23.99
N THR A 851 -23.41 -1.23 -24.30
CA THR A 851 -22.95 -0.15 -23.44
C THR A 851 -23.56 1.19 -23.82
N ILE A 852 -23.90 1.37 -25.10
CA ILE A 852 -24.47 2.59 -25.69
C ILE A 852 -25.60 2.24 -26.68
N GLY A 853 -26.76 2.88 -26.51
CA GLY A 853 -27.92 2.62 -27.37
C GLY A 853 -27.84 3.23 -28.77
N ASN A 854 -28.63 2.70 -29.71
CA ASN A 854 -28.80 3.18 -31.10
C ASN A 854 -27.56 3.05 -32.01
N GLN A 855 -26.64 2.15 -31.64
CA GLN A 855 -25.50 1.69 -32.43
C GLN A 855 -25.21 0.23 -32.06
N GLY A 856 -24.10 -0.34 -32.52
CA GLY A 856 -23.77 -1.75 -32.30
C GLY A 856 -24.26 -2.68 -33.41
N GLN A 857 -23.92 -3.95 -33.27
CA GLN A 857 -24.18 -5.01 -34.25
C GLN A 857 -25.38 -5.86 -33.82
N THR A 858 -26.33 -6.10 -34.72
CA THR A 858 -27.53 -6.93 -34.45
C THR A 858 -27.39 -8.38 -34.91
N MET A 859 -26.40 -8.66 -35.77
CA MET A 859 -26.03 -10.00 -36.21
C MET A 859 -24.58 -10.32 -35.85
N ILE A 860 -24.38 -11.12 -34.82
CA ILE A 860 -23.06 -11.40 -34.23
C ILE A 860 -22.56 -12.75 -34.74
N ALA A 861 -21.45 -12.75 -35.48
CA ALA A 861 -20.76 -13.97 -35.87
C ALA A 861 -19.86 -14.46 -34.72
N LEU A 862 -20.23 -15.59 -34.09
CA LEU A 862 -19.44 -16.17 -32.99
C LEU A 862 -18.25 -16.98 -33.50
N ASN A 863 -18.41 -17.59 -34.68
CA ASN A 863 -17.42 -18.35 -35.45
C ASN A 863 -17.91 -18.49 -36.91
N ASP A 864 -17.10 -19.11 -37.76
CA ASP A 864 -17.40 -19.29 -39.21
C ASP A 864 -18.73 -19.99 -39.50
N LYS A 865 -19.30 -20.73 -38.54
CA LYS A 865 -20.50 -21.55 -38.72
C LYS A 865 -21.73 -21.04 -37.98
N THR A 866 -21.57 -20.12 -37.02
CA THR A 866 -22.62 -19.76 -36.08
C THR A 866 -22.76 -18.26 -35.93
N LYS A 867 -23.99 -17.79 -36.12
CA LYS A 867 -24.41 -16.41 -35.91
C LYS A 867 -25.53 -16.35 -34.87
N VAL A 868 -25.58 -15.25 -34.13
CA VAL A 868 -26.65 -14.94 -33.17
C VAL A 868 -27.27 -13.60 -33.55
N GLN A 869 -28.59 -13.54 -33.51
CA GLN A 869 -29.35 -12.33 -33.82
C GLN A 869 -29.92 -11.70 -32.54
N THR A 870 -29.89 -10.38 -32.48
CA THR A 870 -30.46 -9.56 -31.39
C THR A 870 -31.39 -8.50 -31.99
N ASP A 871 -32.34 -7.98 -31.19
CA ASP A 871 -33.17 -6.81 -31.56
C ASP A 871 -32.61 -5.48 -31.03
N TYR A 872 -31.39 -5.50 -30.50
CA TYR A 872 -30.61 -4.36 -30.00
C TYR A 872 -29.16 -4.55 -30.43
N GLY A 873 -28.41 -3.46 -30.63
CA GLY A 873 -27.02 -3.55 -31.08
C GLY A 873 -26.07 -3.95 -29.96
N ILE A 874 -25.08 -4.78 -30.31
CA ILE A 874 -24.00 -5.23 -29.44
C ILE A 874 -22.74 -4.42 -29.79
N ASP A 875 -22.22 -3.68 -28.81
CA ASP A 875 -21.01 -2.86 -28.96
C ASP A 875 -19.74 -3.67 -28.74
N PHE A 876 -19.78 -4.63 -27.82
CA PHE A 876 -18.62 -5.49 -27.51
C PHE A 876 -19.05 -6.94 -27.39
N PHE A 877 -18.15 -7.85 -27.76
CA PHE A 877 -18.29 -9.23 -27.29
C PHE A 877 -16.99 -9.78 -26.72
N ILE A 878 -17.13 -10.46 -25.60
CA ILE A 878 -16.05 -11.18 -24.91
C ILE A 878 -16.12 -12.63 -25.35
N LYS A 879 -15.08 -13.11 -26.02
CA LYS A 879 -14.93 -14.51 -26.45
C LYS A 879 -14.08 -15.26 -25.43
N LEU A 880 -14.62 -16.33 -24.85
CA LEU A 880 -13.90 -17.24 -23.95
C LEU A 880 -13.82 -18.62 -24.61
N THR A 881 -12.72 -18.88 -25.32
CA THR A 881 -12.46 -20.13 -26.07
C THR A 881 -11.04 -20.66 -25.79
N GLY A 882 -10.51 -20.37 -24.60
CA GLY A 882 -9.22 -20.84 -24.13
C GLY A 882 -8.07 -19.83 -24.26
N PRO A 883 -6.88 -20.14 -23.70
CA PRO A 883 -5.83 -19.14 -23.46
C PRO A 883 -5.22 -18.45 -24.68
N LYS A 884 -5.37 -19.01 -25.88
CA LYS A 884 -4.80 -18.44 -27.11
C LYS A 884 -5.75 -17.54 -27.89
N ASP A 885 -7.06 -17.77 -27.73
CA ASP A 885 -8.08 -17.16 -28.60
C ASP A 885 -9.10 -16.29 -27.86
N SER A 886 -9.04 -16.27 -26.53
CA SER A 886 -9.97 -15.47 -25.73
C SER A 886 -9.59 -14.00 -25.78
N ARG A 887 -10.56 -13.14 -26.11
CA ARG A 887 -10.35 -11.72 -26.33
C ARG A 887 -11.66 -10.94 -26.26
N ILE A 888 -11.54 -9.63 -26.11
CA ILE A 888 -12.63 -8.66 -26.25
C ILE A 888 -12.53 -8.04 -27.64
N MET A 889 -13.66 -7.98 -28.32
CA MET A 889 -13.80 -7.35 -29.64
C MET A 889 -14.79 -6.19 -29.54
N VAL A 890 -14.55 -5.12 -30.29
CA VAL A 890 -15.38 -3.91 -30.34
C VAL A 890 -16.05 -3.77 -31.70
N ASP A 891 -17.29 -3.29 -31.73
CA ASP A 891 -17.98 -2.91 -32.96
C ASP A 891 -17.08 -1.97 -33.76
N SER A 892 -16.82 -2.28 -35.02
CA SER A 892 -15.97 -1.45 -35.89
C SER A 892 -16.46 0.00 -36.02
N TYR A 893 -17.76 0.27 -35.87
CA TYR A 893 -18.30 1.63 -35.83
C TYR A 893 -17.95 2.37 -34.52
N TYR A 894 -17.71 1.63 -33.43
CA TYR A 894 -17.43 2.15 -32.09
C TYR A 894 -15.96 1.98 -31.66
N ASP A 895 -15.08 1.60 -32.58
CA ASP A 895 -13.65 1.45 -32.34
C ASP A 895 -12.95 2.82 -32.30
N SER A 896 -12.61 3.27 -31.09
CA SER A 896 -11.97 4.56 -30.81
C SER A 896 -10.55 4.65 -31.37
N PHE A 897 -9.77 3.58 -31.27
CA PHE A 897 -8.44 3.48 -31.87
C PHE A 897 -8.52 3.61 -33.39
N TYR A 898 -9.41 2.85 -34.02
CA TYR A 898 -9.57 2.90 -35.47
C TYR A 898 -10.05 4.27 -35.94
N TYR A 899 -11.02 4.85 -35.25
CA TYR A 899 -11.48 6.21 -35.56
C TYR A 899 -10.34 7.24 -35.46
N GLN A 900 -9.51 7.19 -34.41
CA GLN A 900 -8.39 8.11 -34.26
C GLN A 900 -7.34 7.93 -35.35
N TYR A 901 -6.81 6.71 -35.53
CA TYR A 901 -5.63 6.48 -36.34
C TYR A 901 -5.95 6.24 -37.83
N ALA A 902 -7.10 5.64 -38.17
CA ALA A 902 -7.50 5.46 -39.57
C ALA A 902 -8.17 6.73 -40.10
N LYS A 903 -9.11 7.31 -39.34
CA LYS A 903 -9.97 8.39 -39.84
C LYS A 903 -9.43 9.79 -39.59
N LEU A 904 -9.05 10.11 -38.35
CA LEU A 904 -8.60 11.47 -38.01
C LEU A 904 -7.17 11.73 -38.47
N LEU A 905 -6.27 10.78 -38.23
CA LEU A 905 -4.84 10.96 -38.44
C LEU A 905 -4.31 10.33 -39.75
N ASN A 906 -5.10 9.49 -40.43
CA ASN A 906 -4.71 8.78 -41.67
C ASN A 906 -3.39 7.99 -41.55
N MET A 907 -3.11 7.41 -40.39
CA MET A 907 -1.90 6.62 -40.09
C MET A 907 -2.06 5.14 -40.40
N ILE A 908 -3.30 4.65 -40.44
CA ILE A 908 -3.63 3.29 -40.89
C ILE A 908 -4.72 3.35 -41.97
N ARG A 909 -4.94 2.23 -42.67
CA ARG A 909 -5.88 2.16 -43.79
C ARG A 909 -7.35 2.37 -43.36
N GLU A 910 -8.02 3.33 -44.01
CA GLU A 910 -9.48 3.52 -43.90
C GLU A 910 -10.25 2.46 -44.70
N GLU A 911 -11.31 1.92 -44.11
CA GLU A 911 -12.17 0.87 -44.65
C GLU A 911 -13.61 1.41 -44.77
N PRO A 912 -14.27 1.19 -45.91
CA PRO A 912 -15.55 1.84 -46.23
C PRO A 912 -16.72 1.37 -45.37
N TYR A 913 -16.59 0.24 -44.68
CA TYR A 913 -17.62 -0.30 -43.80
C TYR A 913 -17.61 0.37 -42.42
N ALA A 914 -16.47 0.89 -41.95
CA ALA A 914 -16.29 1.29 -40.56
C ALA A 914 -17.19 2.48 -40.16
N SER A 915 -17.56 3.34 -41.11
CA SER A 915 -18.49 4.45 -40.90
C SER A 915 -19.97 4.06 -40.99
N GLN A 916 -20.29 2.77 -41.16
CA GLN A 916 -21.66 2.26 -41.29
C GLN A 916 -22.04 1.47 -40.04
N LYS A 917 -23.17 1.83 -39.42
CA LYS A 917 -23.73 1.06 -38.29
C LYS A 917 -24.20 -0.32 -38.76
N ASP A 918 -24.10 -1.31 -37.87
CA ASP A 918 -24.58 -2.69 -38.11
C ASP A 918 -24.00 -3.33 -39.38
N ASN A 919 -22.70 -3.11 -39.62
CA ASN A 919 -21.97 -3.59 -40.79
C ASN A 919 -21.49 -5.07 -40.69
N GLY A 920 -21.73 -5.74 -39.57
CA GLY A 920 -21.36 -7.12 -39.26
C GLY A 920 -19.90 -7.34 -38.83
N VAL A 921 -19.12 -6.29 -38.62
CA VAL A 921 -17.67 -6.36 -38.36
C VAL A 921 -17.32 -5.86 -36.96
N PHE A 922 -16.52 -6.68 -36.26
CA PHE A 922 -15.87 -6.30 -35.00
C PHE A 922 -14.36 -6.23 -35.20
N HIS A 923 -13.72 -5.24 -34.57
CA HIS A 923 -12.27 -5.06 -34.55
C HIS A 923 -11.64 -5.57 -33.25
N PRO A 924 -10.36 -5.98 -33.28
CA PRO A 924 -9.56 -6.14 -32.07
C PRO A 924 -9.31 -4.78 -31.42
N ILE A 925 -9.33 -4.72 -30.09
CA ILE A 925 -9.03 -3.49 -29.33
C ILE A 925 -7.51 -3.29 -29.29
N ARG A 926 -7.03 -2.09 -29.64
CA ARG A 926 -5.61 -1.76 -29.79
C ARG A 926 -5.20 -0.48 -29.05
N LEU A 927 -3.92 -0.39 -28.70
CA LEU A 927 -3.24 0.85 -28.28
C LEU A 927 -2.13 1.18 -29.28
N ALA A 928 -1.96 2.46 -29.60
CA ALA A 928 -0.81 2.91 -30.38
C ALA A 928 0.45 2.92 -29.51
N LEU A 929 1.58 2.52 -30.09
CA LEU A 929 2.89 2.47 -29.43
C LEU A 929 3.88 3.48 -29.99
N ASN A 930 3.88 3.64 -31.31
CA ASN A 930 4.68 4.67 -31.95
C ASN A 930 4.03 5.10 -33.26
N LYS A 931 4.20 6.37 -33.61
CA LYS A 931 3.84 6.88 -34.93
C LYS A 931 4.90 6.45 -35.94
N GLU A 932 4.59 6.57 -37.23
CA GLU A 932 5.62 6.39 -38.25
C GLU A 932 6.74 7.40 -38.02
N LEU A 933 7.99 6.93 -38.00
CA LEU A 933 9.17 7.76 -37.78
C LEU A 933 10.32 7.34 -38.70
N THR A 934 11.26 8.26 -38.94
CA THR A 934 12.45 7.99 -39.75
C THR A 934 13.70 8.25 -38.94
N ILE A 935 14.53 7.23 -38.75
CA ILE A 935 15.77 7.32 -37.97
C ILE A 935 16.80 8.15 -38.75
N PRO A 936 17.25 9.31 -38.24
CA PRO A 936 18.06 10.23 -39.03
C PRO A 936 19.42 9.67 -39.44
N SER A 937 20.09 8.92 -38.57
CA SER A 937 21.40 8.31 -38.82
C SER A 937 21.38 7.21 -39.88
N THR A 938 20.32 6.40 -39.93
CA THR A 938 20.24 5.24 -40.84
C THR A 938 19.33 5.48 -42.06
N LYS A 939 18.49 6.52 -42.02
CA LYS A 939 17.40 6.80 -42.98
C LYS A 939 16.37 5.66 -43.08
N THR A 940 16.31 4.80 -42.06
CA THR A 940 15.32 3.72 -41.98
C THR A 940 14.00 4.28 -41.47
N THR A 941 12.91 4.00 -42.18
CA THR A 941 11.54 4.31 -41.71
C THR A 941 11.02 3.16 -40.87
N ILE A 942 10.59 3.46 -39.64
CA ILE A 942 9.85 2.57 -38.77
C ILE A 942 8.36 2.86 -38.97
N GLU A 943 7.62 1.86 -39.42
CA GLU A 943 6.17 1.99 -39.64
C GLU A 943 5.42 2.20 -38.32
N PHE A 944 4.18 2.72 -38.41
CA PHE A 944 3.28 2.87 -37.26
C PHE A 944 3.16 1.55 -36.47
N GLN A 945 3.27 1.64 -35.15
CA GLN A 945 3.24 0.48 -34.26
C GLN A 945 2.06 0.54 -33.31
N ASP A 946 1.43 -0.61 -33.10
CA ASP A 946 0.33 -0.79 -32.16
C ASP A 946 0.39 -2.16 -31.47
N GLU A 947 -0.41 -2.34 -30.42
CA GLU A 947 -0.54 -3.60 -29.68
C GLU A 947 -2.01 -3.95 -29.46
N GLU A 948 -2.39 -5.22 -29.68
CA GLU A 948 -3.73 -5.73 -29.34
C GLU A 948 -3.86 -5.87 -27.81
N THR A 949 -4.61 -4.98 -27.18
CA THR A 949 -4.86 -5.01 -25.73
C THR A 949 -6.11 -5.81 -25.35
N GLY A 950 -6.97 -6.14 -26.32
CA GLY A 950 -8.18 -6.94 -26.09
C GLY A 950 -7.94 -8.43 -25.73
N VAL A 951 -6.72 -8.95 -25.86
CA VAL A 951 -6.38 -10.36 -25.55
C VAL A 951 -6.49 -10.63 -24.06
N LEU A 952 -7.23 -11.68 -23.67
CA LEU A 952 -7.48 -12.01 -22.26
C LEU A 952 -6.47 -13.02 -21.71
N ARG A 953 -5.79 -12.66 -20.62
CA ARG A 953 -4.79 -13.50 -19.97
C ARG A 953 -5.41 -14.41 -18.92
N PHE A 954 -5.11 -15.71 -19.00
CA PHE A 954 -5.53 -16.70 -18.00
C PHE A 954 -4.46 -16.85 -16.93
N GLY A 955 -4.86 -16.91 -15.67
CA GLY A 955 -3.89 -16.98 -14.57
C GLY A 955 -4.55 -17.09 -13.20
N ASN A 956 -3.97 -16.39 -12.23
CA ASN A 956 -4.50 -16.25 -10.89
C ASN A 956 -4.20 -14.83 -10.39
N ALA A 957 -5.24 -14.04 -10.12
CA ALA A 957 -5.11 -12.65 -9.69
C ALA A 957 -5.03 -12.48 -8.16
N ASN A 958 -4.89 -13.57 -7.39
CA ASN A 958 -4.81 -13.51 -5.93
C ASN A 958 -3.35 -13.29 -5.47
N PRO A 959 -3.01 -12.14 -4.85
CA PRO A 959 -1.64 -11.86 -4.40
C PRO A 959 -1.11 -12.84 -3.35
N ALA A 960 -1.98 -13.59 -2.66
CA ALA A 960 -1.57 -14.63 -1.72
C ALA A 960 -1.24 -15.98 -2.39
N SER A 961 -1.32 -16.08 -3.72
CA SER A 961 -1.05 -17.28 -4.50
C SER A 961 0.40 -17.31 -4.98
N GLU A 962 1.07 -18.47 -4.91
CA GLU A 962 2.40 -18.66 -5.53
C GLU A 962 2.37 -18.53 -7.07
N LYS A 963 1.17 -18.61 -7.67
CA LYS A 963 0.93 -18.44 -9.12
C LYS A 963 0.35 -17.06 -9.44
N PHE A 964 0.49 -16.10 -8.52
CA PHE A 964 -0.02 -14.75 -8.73
C PHE A 964 0.56 -14.14 -9.99
N ASP A 965 -0.33 -13.51 -10.75
CA ASP A 965 0.02 -12.72 -11.93
C ASP A 965 -0.95 -11.56 -12.01
N SER A 966 -0.45 -10.35 -11.73
CA SER A 966 -1.23 -9.12 -11.69
C SER A 966 -1.87 -8.77 -13.04
N LEU A 967 -1.42 -9.37 -14.15
CA LEU A 967 -2.02 -9.21 -15.49
C LEU A 967 -3.14 -10.22 -15.78
N THR A 968 -3.51 -11.09 -14.85
CA THR A 968 -4.59 -12.08 -15.04
C THR A 968 -5.92 -11.38 -15.30
N ASP A 969 -6.59 -11.67 -16.41
CA ASP A 969 -7.97 -11.23 -16.66
C ASP A 969 -8.98 -12.33 -16.29
N ILE A 970 -8.62 -13.61 -16.50
CA ILE A 970 -9.51 -14.77 -16.39
C ILE A 970 -8.92 -15.85 -15.49
N SER A 971 -9.73 -16.39 -14.58
CA SER A 971 -9.39 -17.56 -13.76
C SER A 971 -10.43 -18.66 -13.88
N ILE A 972 -9.98 -19.92 -13.84
CA ILE A 972 -10.84 -21.11 -13.90
C ILE A 972 -10.63 -21.94 -12.63
N SER A 973 -11.71 -22.37 -12.00
CA SER A 973 -11.64 -23.26 -10.84
C SER A 973 -10.97 -24.60 -11.17
N THR A 974 -10.37 -25.24 -10.17
CA THR A 974 -9.71 -26.56 -10.33
C THR A 974 -10.65 -27.64 -10.87
N ASP A 975 -11.95 -27.59 -10.53
CA ASP A 975 -12.97 -28.52 -11.05
C ASP A 975 -13.54 -28.11 -12.41
N LYS A 976 -13.03 -27.01 -12.99
CA LYS A 976 -13.46 -26.37 -14.25
C LYS A 976 -14.94 -26.03 -14.30
N LYS A 977 -15.61 -25.77 -13.16
CA LYS A 977 -17.03 -25.41 -13.13
C LYS A 977 -17.27 -23.93 -12.87
N VAL A 978 -16.24 -23.15 -12.62
CA VAL A 978 -16.32 -21.70 -12.43
C VAL A 978 -15.31 -21.03 -13.34
N ILE A 979 -15.77 -20.03 -14.08
CA ILE A 979 -14.91 -19.04 -14.72
C ILE A 979 -15.20 -17.69 -14.07
N GLU A 980 -14.15 -17.00 -13.67
CA GLU A 980 -14.18 -15.62 -13.20
C GLU A 980 -13.40 -14.75 -14.17
N GLY A 981 -13.86 -13.52 -14.37
CA GLY A 981 -13.16 -12.54 -15.17
C GLY A 981 -13.27 -11.14 -14.61
N ARG A 982 -12.24 -10.32 -14.86
CA ARG A 982 -12.22 -8.87 -14.60
C ARG A 982 -11.83 -8.14 -15.89
N ILE A 983 -12.60 -7.12 -16.24
CA ILE A 983 -12.45 -6.36 -17.47
C ILE A 983 -12.22 -4.89 -17.11
N PRO A 984 -11.05 -4.31 -17.42
CA PRO A 984 -10.82 -2.88 -17.26
C PRO A 984 -11.88 -2.03 -17.96
N TRP A 985 -12.36 -0.98 -17.30
CA TRP A 985 -13.41 -0.11 -17.84
C TRP A 985 -13.08 0.51 -19.20
N GLN A 986 -11.83 0.93 -19.42
CA GLN A 986 -11.42 1.55 -20.68
C GLN A 986 -11.50 0.59 -21.89
N LEU A 987 -11.41 -0.74 -21.69
CA LEU A 987 -11.64 -1.73 -22.76
C LEU A 987 -13.10 -1.77 -23.25
N LEU A 988 -14.01 -1.13 -22.52
CA LEU A 988 -15.43 -1.02 -22.86
C LEU A 988 -15.82 0.44 -23.22
N ASN A 989 -14.85 1.26 -23.62
CA ASN A 989 -15.02 2.69 -23.97
C ASN A 989 -15.69 3.52 -22.86
N PHE A 990 -15.47 3.20 -21.59
CA PHE A 990 -15.83 4.09 -20.48
C PHE A 990 -14.80 5.20 -20.35
N LYS A 991 -15.29 6.45 -20.35
CA LYS A 991 -14.48 7.64 -20.05
C LYS A 991 -14.40 7.91 -18.56
N ASP A 992 -15.50 7.65 -17.85
CA ASP A 992 -15.59 7.71 -16.40
C ASP A 992 -16.69 6.74 -15.89
N PRO A 993 -16.33 5.56 -15.36
CA PRO A 993 -17.31 4.62 -14.79
C PRO A 993 -17.98 5.16 -13.51
N SER A 994 -17.38 6.15 -12.84
CA SER A 994 -17.93 6.76 -11.62
C SER A 994 -19.18 7.60 -11.89
N LEU A 995 -19.26 8.21 -13.09
CA LEU A 995 -20.41 8.96 -13.58
C LEU A 995 -21.25 8.18 -14.61
N LYS A 996 -20.85 6.95 -14.94
CA LYS A 996 -21.43 6.14 -16.04
C LYS A 996 -21.29 6.82 -17.39
N GLU A 997 -20.18 7.53 -17.57
CA GLU A 997 -19.83 8.17 -18.83
C GLU A 997 -19.12 7.17 -19.75
N VAL A 998 -19.74 6.91 -20.90
CA VAL A 998 -19.15 6.16 -22.02
C VAL A 998 -18.86 7.11 -23.17
N MET A 999 -18.01 6.69 -24.12
CA MET A 999 -17.86 7.41 -25.38
C MET A 999 -19.21 7.51 -26.12
N GLY A 1000 -19.42 8.60 -26.85
CA GLY A 1000 -20.61 8.82 -27.65
C GLY A 1000 -20.45 8.30 -29.09
N ASP A 1001 -21.34 8.75 -29.99
CA ASP A 1001 -21.25 8.44 -31.43
C ASP A 1001 -20.01 9.14 -32.05
N LEU A 1002 -18.93 8.37 -32.23
CA LEU A 1002 -17.61 8.83 -32.69
C LEU A 1002 -17.69 9.49 -34.08
N TRP A 1003 -18.44 8.89 -35.01
CA TRP A 1003 -18.56 9.38 -36.38
C TRP A 1003 -19.40 10.65 -36.50
N LYS A 1004 -20.18 10.98 -35.46
CA LYS A 1004 -20.97 12.21 -35.40
C LYS A 1004 -20.24 13.36 -34.69
N ASN A 1005 -19.61 13.09 -33.54
CA ASN A 1005 -19.08 14.16 -32.67
C ASN A 1005 -17.59 14.00 -32.31
N GLY A 1006 -16.88 13.05 -32.93
CA GLY A 1006 -15.45 12.82 -32.69
C GLY A 1006 -15.12 12.14 -31.36
N LEU A 1007 -13.84 12.14 -30.99
CA LEU A 1007 -13.34 11.50 -29.74
C LEU A 1007 -13.86 12.18 -28.47
N SER A 1008 -14.23 13.47 -28.54
CA SER A 1008 -14.84 14.18 -27.42
C SER A 1008 -16.29 13.74 -27.14
N ALA A 1009 -16.91 12.96 -28.04
CA ALA A 1009 -18.26 12.48 -27.85
C ALA A 1009 -18.40 11.71 -26.53
N SER A 1010 -19.42 12.03 -25.74
CA SER A 1010 -19.76 11.27 -24.53
C SER A 1010 -21.26 11.04 -24.42
N ALA A 1011 -21.63 10.00 -23.67
CA ALA A 1011 -23.00 9.68 -23.32
C ALA A 1011 -23.06 9.10 -21.90
N GLU A 1012 -24.16 9.35 -21.20
CA GLU A 1012 -24.47 8.67 -19.94
C GLU A 1012 -25.17 7.34 -20.25
N THR A 1013 -24.67 6.25 -19.65
CA THR A 1013 -25.31 4.93 -19.79
C THR A 1013 -26.20 4.59 -18.59
N ASN A 1014 -27.34 3.94 -18.86
CA ASN A 1014 -28.22 3.40 -17.82
C ASN A 1014 -27.67 2.09 -17.21
N GLY A 1015 -26.59 1.55 -17.78
CA GLY A 1015 -25.98 0.27 -17.41
C GLY A 1015 -25.59 -0.54 -18.65
N ILE A 1016 -24.99 -1.70 -18.42
CA ILE A 1016 -24.54 -2.61 -19.49
C ILE A 1016 -25.60 -3.70 -19.65
N ARG A 1017 -26.18 -3.82 -20.85
CA ARG A 1017 -27.03 -4.98 -21.16
C ARG A 1017 -26.13 -6.14 -21.54
N VAL A 1018 -26.39 -7.30 -20.94
CA VAL A 1018 -25.57 -8.49 -21.07
C VAL A 1018 -26.42 -9.65 -21.56
N ALA A 1019 -25.97 -10.32 -22.62
CA ALA A 1019 -26.42 -11.65 -22.98
C ALA A 1019 -25.24 -12.61 -23.03
N VAL A 1020 -25.49 -13.90 -22.76
CA VAL A 1020 -24.46 -14.94 -22.74
C VAL A 1020 -24.85 -16.06 -23.68
N VAL A 1021 -23.92 -16.50 -24.52
CA VAL A 1021 -24.10 -17.61 -25.45
C VAL A 1021 -23.06 -18.68 -25.17
N ALA A 1022 -23.52 -19.89 -24.87
CA ALA A 1022 -22.67 -21.06 -24.74
C ALA A 1022 -22.74 -21.93 -26.00
N THR A 1023 -21.58 -22.39 -26.46
CA THR A 1023 -21.41 -23.20 -27.65
C THR A 1023 -20.60 -24.46 -27.35
N GLU A 1024 -20.83 -25.50 -28.14
CA GLU A 1024 -20.10 -26.77 -28.10
C GLU A 1024 -19.94 -27.26 -29.55
N ASP A 1025 -18.72 -27.59 -29.94
CA ASP A 1025 -18.32 -27.91 -31.32
C ASP A 1025 -18.81 -26.87 -32.35
N GLY A 1026 -18.73 -25.60 -31.94
CA GLY A 1026 -19.13 -24.45 -32.73
C GLY A 1026 -20.64 -24.19 -32.81
N LYS A 1027 -21.50 -25.02 -32.22
CA LYS A 1027 -22.98 -24.87 -32.24
C LYS A 1027 -23.51 -24.30 -30.93
N VAL A 1028 -24.55 -23.47 -31.00
CA VAL A 1028 -25.22 -22.91 -29.80
C VAL A 1028 -25.89 -24.02 -28.99
N GLN A 1029 -25.55 -24.10 -27.70
CA GLN A 1029 -26.14 -25.03 -26.74
C GLN A 1029 -27.11 -24.33 -25.78
N GLN A 1030 -26.84 -23.08 -25.45
CA GLN A 1030 -27.67 -22.29 -24.54
C GLN A 1030 -27.46 -20.80 -24.80
N THR A 1031 -28.53 -20.04 -24.64
CA THR A 1031 -28.47 -18.57 -24.56
C THR A 1031 -29.11 -18.11 -23.25
N LEU A 1032 -28.57 -17.05 -22.68
CA LEU A 1032 -29.10 -16.34 -21.53
C LEU A 1032 -29.19 -14.86 -21.93
N PRO A 1033 -30.39 -14.30 -22.21
CA PRO A 1033 -31.69 -14.91 -22.03
C PRO A 1033 -31.99 -16.00 -23.08
N LYS A 1034 -33.06 -16.78 -22.87
CA LYS A 1034 -33.53 -17.72 -23.90
C LYS A 1034 -33.98 -16.94 -25.13
N SER A 1035 -33.53 -17.34 -26.31
CA SER A 1035 -33.96 -16.73 -27.57
C SER A 1035 -35.45 -16.93 -27.80
N ALA A 1036 -36.16 -15.89 -28.24
CA ALA A 1036 -37.52 -15.96 -28.75
C ALA A 1036 -37.48 -15.90 -30.28
N ASN A 1037 -38.07 -16.90 -30.96
CA ASN A 1037 -38.06 -16.99 -32.43
C ASN A 1037 -36.65 -16.93 -33.07
N GLY A 1038 -35.63 -17.47 -32.39
CA GLY A 1038 -34.25 -17.45 -32.86
C GLY A 1038 -33.48 -16.14 -32.61
N MET A 1039 -34.09 -15.18 -31.90
CA MET A 1039 -33.51 -13.86 -31.61
C MET A 1039 -33.45 -13.60 -30.10
N LEU A 1040 -32.37 -12.98 -29.62
CA LEU A 1040 -32.29 -12.49 -28.24
C LEU A 1040 -33.00 -11.14 -28.15
N GLN A 1041 -33.88 -11.00 -27.15
CA GLN A 1041 -34.73 -9.82 -26.99
C GLN A 1041 -34.14 -8.88 -25.93
N GLN A 1042 -34.09 -7.59 -26.22
CA GLN A 1042 -33.55 -6.55 -25.32
C GLN A 1042 -34.26 -6.52 -23.97
N LYS A 1043 -35.59 -6.70 -23.97
CA LYS A 1043 -36.42 -6.71 -22.76
C LYS A 1043 -36.09 -7.84 -21.78
N ASP A 1044 -35.50 -8.93 -22.29
CA ASP A 1044 -35.15 -10.12 -21.52
C ASP A 1044 -33.65 -10.15 -21.17
N ALA A 1045 -32.85 -9.25 -21.76
CA ALA A 1045 -31.43 -9.11 -21.47
C ALA A 1045 -31.21 -8.55 -20.06
N TYR A 1046 -30.17 -9.03 -19.37
CA TYR A 1046 -29.87 -8.60 -18.03
C TYR A 1046 -29.19 -7.24 -18.09
N LEU A 1047 -29.81 -6.22 -17.50
CA LEU A 1047 -29.21 -4.91 -17.36
C LEU A 1047 -28.39 -4.86 -16.07
N TYR A 1048 -27.07 -4.92 -16.21
CA TYR A 1048 -26.17 -4.65 -15.10
C TYR A 1048 -26.07 -3.14 -14.86
N ASN A 1049 -26.34 -2.71 -13.63
CA ASN A 1049 -26.29 -1.31 -13.23
C ASN A 1049 -25.63 -1.19 -11.85
N TRP A 1050 -24.87 -0.12 -11.65
CA TRP A 1050 -24.15 0.20 -10.41
C TRP A 1050 -24.51 1.61 -9.92
N LYS A 1051 -24.00 1.98 -8.75
CA LYS A 1051 -24.16 3.33 -8.20
C LYS A 1051 -22.99 4.20 -8.65
N SER A 1052 -23.27 5.43 -9.05
CA SER A 1052 -22.24 6.44 -9.24
C SER A 1052 -21.49 6.71 -7.94
N TRP A 1053 -20.25 7.22 -8.04
CA TRP A 1053 -19.44 7.56 -6.88
C TRP A 1053 -18.61 8.82 -7.13
N ASP A 1054 -18.33 9.55 -6.05
CA ASP A 1054 -17.39 10.69 -6.04
C ASP A 1054 -16.17 10.41 -5.16
N ASN A 1055 -16.18 9.31 -4.42
CA ASN A 1055 -15.03 8.85 -3.65
C ASN A 1055 -14.82 7.37 -3.97
N PRO A 1056 -13.75 7.00 -4.69
CA PRO A 1056 -13.49 5.60 -4.96
C PRO A 1056 -13.24 4.85 -3.65
N ILE A 1057 -13.68 3.60 -3.63
CA ILE A 1057 -13.35 2.68 -2.53
C ILE A 1057 -12.10 1.93 -2.96
N PHE A 1058 -11.06 2.00 -2.14
CA PHE A 1058 -9.79 1.33 -2.39
C PHE A 1058 -9.13 0.89 -1.07
N HIS A 1059 -8.06 0.11 -1.18
CA HIS A 1059 -7.14 -0.19 -0.08
C HIS A 1059 -5.72 -0.30 -0.61
N GLU A 1060 -4.75 -0.13 0.28
CA GLU A 1060 -3.33 -0.20 -0.07
C GLU A 1060 -2.80 -1.63 -0.01
N ARG A 1061 -1.82 -1.95 -0.87
CA ARG A 1061 -1.08 -3.21 -0.86
C ARG A 1061 0.33 -2.99 -1.41
N LEU A 1062 1.35 -3.51 -0.72
CA LEU A 1062 2.70 -3.60 -1.28
C LEU A 1062 2.73 -4.63 -2.42
N LYS A 1063 3.26 -4.22 -3.57
CA LYS A 1063 3.38 -5.07 -4.77
C LYS A 1063 4.53 -6.07 -4.62
N ASP A 1064 4.55 -7.11 -5.46
CA ASP A 1064 5.68 -8.06 -5.48
C ASP A 1064 7.03 -7.36 -5.75
N SER A 1065 7.01 -6.29 -6.55
CA SER A 1065 8.18 -5.46 -6.85
C SER A 1065 8.82 -4.85 -5.60
N TYR A 1066 8.03 -4.50 -4.57
CA TYR A 1066 8.56 -4.00 -3.30
C TYR A 1066 9.53 -4.98 -2.64
N GLN A 1067 9.20 -6.28 -2.62
CA GLN A 1067 10.05 -7.28 -1.95
C GLN A 1067 11.37 -7.48 -2.70
N MET A 1068 11.33 -7.42 -4.04
CA MET A 1068 12.53 -7.49 -4.88
C MET A 1068 13.41 -6.26 -4.70
N MET A 1069 12.80 -5.07 -4.64
CA MET A 1069 13.51 -3.84 -4.32
C MET A 1069 14.11 -3.87 -2.90
N ALA A 1070 13.42 -4.45 -1.92
CA ALA A 1070 13.94 -4.64 -0.57
C ALA A 1070 15.19 -5.54 -0.56
N GLU A 1071 15.17 -6.62 -1.35
CA GLU A 1071 16.29 -7.54 -1.50
C GLU A 1071 17.48 -6.88 -2.18
N ILE A 1072 17.28 -6.19 -3.32
CA ILE A 1072 18.38 -5.56 -4.05
C ILE A 1072 19.00 -4.41 -3.26
N TYR A 1073 18.21 -3.59 -2.56
CA TYR A 1073 18.71 -2.55 -1.67
C TYR A 1073 19.41 -3.14 -0.43
N GLY A 1074 18.96 -4.29 0.06
CA GLY A 1074 19.61 -4.99 1.18
C GLY A 1074 20.95 -5.65 0.83
N THR A 1075 21.18 -5.98 -0.44
CA THR A 1075 22.33 -6.78 -0.90
C THR A 1075 23.35 -6.00 -1.73
N THR A 1076 22.97 -4.86 -2.32
CA THR A 1076 23.88 -4.04 -3.14
C THR A 1076 24.67 -3.09 -2.26
N ASP A 1077 26.00 -3.10 -2.39
CA ASP A 1077 26.91 -2.16 -1.72
C ASP A 1077 27.81 -1.46 -2.74
N LEU A 1078 28.53 -0.43 -2.29
CA LEU A 1078 29.54 0.24 -3.11
C LEU A 1078 30.57 -0.79 -3.58
N MET A 1079 30.86 -0.81 -4.89
CA MET A 1079 31.94 -1.65 -5.41
C MET A 1079 33.29 -1.04 -4.99
N GLU A 1080 34.14 -1.84 -4.34
CA GLU A 1080 35.55 -1.48 -4.17
C GLU A 1080 36.18 -1.39 -5.57
N ARG A 1081 36.37 -0.17 -6.09
CA ARG A 1081 37.15 0.02 -7.32
C ARG A 1081 38.57 -0.49 -7.05
N LYS A 1082 38.98 -1.51 -7.81
CA LYS A 1082 40.35 -2.02 -7.82
C LYS A 1082 41.30 -1.07 -8.54
#